data_AF-A0A8H2X2N5-F1
#
_entry.id   AF-A0A8H2X2N5-F1
#
_cell.length_a   1.000
_cell.length_b   1.000
_cell.length_c   1.000
_cell.angle_alpha   90.00
_cell.angle_beta   90.00
_cell.angle_gamma   90.00
#
_symmetry.space_group_name_H-M   'P 1'
#
loop_
_entity.id
_entity.type
_entity.pdbx_description
1 polymer ?
#
loop_
_entity_poly.entity_id
_entity_poly.type
_entity_poly.pdbx_seq_one_letter_code
_entity_poly.pdbx_strand_id
1 'polypeptide(L)'
;MTTRSPPNAQVDLSLSNRKRKPSPPSLSNPPSPSAISTPLKSPPGDAGSKVEKRKNKKLKKAETKAQNDKPPSLSFAGGELRKRKGPISVEEVRDVFLYLFADGTPTKFLVIENPRSVLRAVLLLVPGISPEAIGVTDPPIGSAYPITIGAPDTSKIPVINSCYSHACPTRATGEPTKLHSVLTTLLQSPVSSEQKRKRLLERQQQKFSNDDPSTYVLDMPDMLDNGYPIPSYVGEGLSANPESIRATSSWPVAALTAQTRENGWVETPQTARDGALKVVSIDCEMCETEDGKVLARVCAVDFYSDKVVYDQLVQPDKPVTDYLTQFSGITAEQLAPVTHRLPDAQAGLLELIDKNTIIVGHSLENDLRVLKLAHPRCIDTSIIYKHPRGAPYKPGLKWLAQKWLNLDIQMKPSGHDPEEDARACLALLAKKMKEGPDFGVFKQDIESIFERLSKSNGRHGKGSTSAVIDHGNPRAWHGAKATAAVSCQTDDQVVAGVIDAAQNHDFVFGRLLELSQALGWTTPRAQPNATSPTPTPTPTEPDAPTIEAAYAAVNARIATIHKSLPAGTVLCIMSGNGDPRNMSALNTKKSRWDGMMRERKRPEDIPQAEWWTMEQGRLLEDATERAKRGLAFFCLVTNTEFPGVYPGEDHSWDFDKFKEKLHVEVRGGDDEAVDFDLVGVDASIANAFRRILIAEVPTVAIENVYIWNNTSVIQDEVLAHRLGLVPIRADPALLDFPDGNTTDRNTLVFHLSVTCSRNLGVAKDETDPAVLYKNANVLSGHMEWNGVGEQVNDFGNNPPRPHNPKILLAKLRPGQELGMELHCVKGTGQDHAKFSPVATASYRLMPHVLFRQPIPSELCDKFVSCFPAGVFAVEQDAKGRKKVVVKDMRKDTVSREVLRHKEFEGMVELTRIRDFFMFRIESSGSIPAPNLMPMAVNVMRQKIAKLKAAAENLYVNRDA
;
A
#
# COMPACT_ATOMS: atom_id res chain seq x y z
N MET A 1 -45.11 29.19 -31.87
CA MET A 1 -45.27 30.54 -32.44
C MET A 1 -44.26 31.46 -31.76
N THR A 2 -43.00 31.53 -32.22
CA THR A 2 -42.45 32.60 -33.09
C THR A 2 -42.80 34.00 -32.56
N THR A 3 -41.85 34.80 -32.07
CA THR A 3 -40.89 35.58 -32.88
C THR A 3 -39.92 36.35 -31.95
N ARG A 4 -38.60 36.27 -32.20
CA ARG A 4 -37.68 37.31 -32.74
C ARG A 4 -36.93 38.18 -31.70
N SER A 5 -35.60 37.99 -31.65
CA SER A 5 -34.55 39.00 -31.32
C SER A 5 -34.34 39.96 -32.53
N PRO A 6 -33.34 40.89 -32.60
CA PRO A 6 -32.32 41.44 -31.66
C PRO A 6 -32.19 43.00 -31.86
N PRO A 7 -31.01 43.70 -31.93
CA PRO A 7 -29.69 43.64 -31.25
C PRO A 7 -29.22 45.05 -30.71
N ASN A 8 -28.10 45.11 -29.98
CA ASN A 8 -26.93 45.95 -30.31
C ASN A 8 -25.87 45.97 -29.20
N ALA A 9 -24.68 45.45 -29.51
CA ALA A 9 -23.44 45.89 -28.90
C ALA A 9 -22.27 45.48 -29.82
N GLN A 10 -21.61 46.45 -30.45
CA GLN A 10 -20.22 46.31 -30.86
C GLN A 10 -19.56 47.68 -31.13
N VAL A 11 -18.23 47.63 -31.02
CA VAL A 11 -17.19 48.61 -31.40
C VAL A 11 -16.88 49.66 -30.32
N ASP A 12 -15.91 49.44 -29.44
CA ASP A 12 -14.43 49.41 -29.64
C ASP A 12 -13.83 50.81 -29.84
N LEU A 13 -12.83 51.14 -29.01
CA LEU A 13 -11.61 51.89 -29.37
C LEU A 13 -10.80 52.23 -28.12
N SER A 14 -9.65 51.56 -28.04
CA SER A 14 -8.47 51.88 -27.25
C SER A 14 -8.04 53.36 -27.32
N LEU A 15 -7.47 53.91 -26.24
CA LEU A 15 -6.34 54.87 -26.29
C LEU A 15 -5.65 55.04 -24.91
N SER A 16 -4.44 54.50 -24.82
CA SER A 16 -3.19 55.01 -24.23
C SER A 16 -3.13 55.84 -22.92
N ASN A 17 -2.25 55.37 -22.02
CA ASN A 17 -1.21 56.10 -21.28
C ASN A 17 -1.57 57.35 -20.44
N ARG A 18 -1.47 57.23 -19.11
CA ARG A 18 -0.39 57.84 -18.29
C ARG A 18 -0.64 57.70 -16.76
N LYS A 19 0.39 57.18 -16.09
CA LYS A 19 0.93 57.55 -14.75
C LYS A 19 -0.04 58.13 -13.70
N ARG A 20 -0.24 57.42 -12.59
CA ARG A 20 -0.39 58.04 -11.26
C ARG A 20 0.40 57.30 -10.18
N LYS A 21 1.08 58.12 -9.37
CA LYS A 21 1.92 57.82 -8.20
C LYS A 21 1.10 57.20 -7.05
N PRO A 22 1.77 56.48 -6.12
CA PRO A 22 1.13 55.90 -4.94
C PRO A 22 0.92 56.92 -3.83
N SER A 23 -0.18 56.81 -3.09
CA SER A 23 -0.47 57.55 -1.86
C SER A 23 0.07 56.82 -0.60
N PRO A 24 0.36 57.55 0.50
CA PRO A 24 1.32 57.15 1.54
C PRO A 24 0.68 56.38 2.72
N PRO A 25 1.51 55.89 3.67
CA PRO A 25 1.15 54.88 4.67
C PRO A 25 0.66 55.48 6.00
N SER A 26 -0.17 54.74 6.72
CA SER A 26 -0.49 55.02 8.13
C SER A 26 0.46 54.26 9.06
N LEU A 27 1.29 55.02 9.78
CA LEU A 27 2.13 54.66 10.95
C LEU A 27 1.24 54.16 12.12
N SER A 28 1.41 52.96 12.67
CA SER A 28 2.45 52.40 13.56
C SER A 28 2.34 52.79 15.04
N ASN A 29 2.25 51.78 15.91
CA ASN A 29 2.86 51.69 17.24
C ASN A 29 2.61 50.27 17.82
N PRO A 30 3.41 49.75 18.78
CA PRO A 30 4.79 49.29 18.65
C PRO A 30 4.92 47.78 19.02
N PRO A 31 6.09 47.14 18.80
CA PRO A 31 6.32 45.75 19.21
C PRO A 31 6.79 45.68 20.68
N SER A 32 6.35 44.66 21.41
CA SER A 32 6.91 44.32 22.73
C SER A 32 6.70 42.82 23.02
N PRO A 33 7.43 42.20 23.96
CA PRO A 33 8.65 41.44 23.67
C PRO A 33 8.51 39.96 24.02
N SER A 34 9.50 39.18 23.57
CA SER A 34 9.80 37.81 23.99
C SER A 34 9.79 37.65 25.52
N ALA A 35 9.01 36.69 26.03
CA ALA A 35 9.19 36.13 27.36
C ALA A 35 8.93 34.62 27.35
N ILE A 36 9.99 33.89 27.70
CA ILE A 36 9.98 32.50 28.14
C ILE A 36 9.00 32.39 29.33
N SER A 37 7.94 31.60 29.20
CA SER A 37 7.13 31.20 30.36
C SER A 37 7.34 29.72 30.66
N THR A 38 8.14 29.47 31.69
CA THR A 38 8.06 28.27 32.52
C THR A 38 6.60 28.01 32.94
N PRO A 39 6.15 26.75 33.05
CA PRO A 39 4.76 26.47 33.37
C PRO A 39 4.48 26.82 34.84
N LEU A 40 3.68 27.84 35.08
CA LEU A 40 3.09 28.13 36.39
C LEU A 40 2.15 27.00 36.80
N LYS A 41 2.35 26.50 38.03
CA LYS A 41 1.43 25.63 38.76
C LYS A 41 0.04 26.28 38.84
N SER A 42 -0.98 25.54 38.40
CA SER A 42 -2.39 25.87 38.65
C SER A 42 -2.76 25.71 40.14
N PRO A 43 -3.76 26.44 40.66
CA PRO A 43 -4.20 26.32 42.06
C PRO A 43 -4.84 24.95 42.35
N PRO A 44 -4.95 24.53 43.62
CA PRO A 44 -5.52 23.25 43.98
C PRO A 44 -7.05 23.34 44.03
N GLY A 45 -7.72 22.62 43.14
CA GLY A 45 -9.17 22.48 43.17
C GLY A 45 -9.73 22.18 41.80
N ASP A 46 -9.84 20.89 41.47
CA ASP A 46 -11.05 20.29 40.88
C ASP A 46 -10.72 18.86 40.39
N ALA A 47 -11.14 17.87 41.19
CA ALA A 47 -10.90 16.45 40.92
C ALA A 47 -11.80 15.89 39.80
N GLY A 48 -12.84 16.62 39.37
CA GLY A 48 -13.78 16.18 38.33
C GLY A 48 -13.16 16.11 36.92
N SER A 49 -12.30 17.07 36.56
CA SER A 49 -11.82 17.22 35.18
C SER A 49 -10.84 16.12 34.71
N LYS A 50 -10.14 15.46 35.63
CA LYS A 50 -9.20 14.36 35.29
C LYS A 50 -9.92 13.03 35.04
N VAL A 51 -11.03 12.81 35.74
CA VAL A 51 -11.84 11.59 35.60
C VAL A 51 -12.60 11.62 34.28
N GLU A 52 -13.20 12.76 33.92
CA GLU A 52 -13.83 12.95 32.60
C GLU A 52 -12.83 12.85 31.45
N LYS A 53 -11.65 13.48 31.57
CA LYS A 53 -10.59 13.34 30.54
C LYS A 53 -10.11 11.89 30.40
N ARG A 54 -10.04 11.11 31.50
CA ARG A 54 -9.73 9.67 31.44
C ARG A 54 -10.88 8.85 30.87
N LYS A 55 -12.14 9.13 31.22
CA LYS A 55 -13.35 8.49 30.66
C LYS A 55 -13.43 8.74 29.15
N ASN A 56 -13.31 9.99 28.70
CA ASN A 56 -13.30 10.34 27.27
C ASN A 56 -12.11 9.74 26.52
N LYS A 57 -10.94 9.62 27.16
CA LYS A 57 -9.79 8.91 26.57
C LYS A 57 -10.02 7.40 26.51
N LYS A 58 -10.72 6.80 27.49
CA LYS A 58 -11.08 5.38 27.51
C LYS A 58 -12.20 5.06 26.51
N LEU A 59 -13.23 5.90 26.42
CA LEU A 59 -14.31 5.86 25.44
C LEU A 59 -13.76 6.02 24.02
N LYS A 60 -12.95 7.06 23.74
CA LYS A 60 -12.25 7.17 22.46
C LYS A 60 -11.37 5.96 22.17
N LYS A 61 -10.69 5.39 23.17
CA LYS A 61 -9.86 4.18 22.99
C LYS A 61 -10.71 2.92 22.75
N ALA A 62 -11.89 2.82 23.35
CA ALA A 62 -12.85 1.72 23.17
C ALA A 62 -13.59 1.83 21.83
N GLU A 63 -14.01 3.02 21.43
CA GLU A 63 -14.56 3.33 20.10
C GLU A 63 -13.51 3.08 19.01
N THR A 64 -12.26 3.53 19.21
CA THR A 64 -11.16 3.23 18.27
C THR A 64 -10.89 1.72 18.19
N LYS A 65 -11.04 0.98 19.30
CA LYS A 65 -10.87 -0.48 19.34
C LYS A 65 -12.04 -1.20 18.64
N ALA A 66 -13.27 -0.79 18.90
CA ALA A 66 -14.48 -1.34 18.25
C ALA A 66 -14.57 -0.99 16.76
N GLN A 67 -14.00 0.15 16.35
CA GLN A 67 -13.94 0.57 14.95
C GLN A 67 -12.82 -0.14 14.18
N ASN A 68 -11.71 -0.50 14.85
CA ASN A 68 -10.66 -1.34 14.26
C ASN A 68 -11.12 -2.79 13.98
N ASP A 69 -12.13 -3.31 14.70
CA ASP A 69 -12.65 -4.69 14.52
C ASP A 69 -13.71 -4.81 13.40
N LYS A 70 -14.14 -3.70 12.76
CA LYS A 70 -15.07 -3.76 11.62
C LYS A 70 -14.32 -4.15 10.34
N PRO A 71 -14.88 -4.98 9.44
CA PRO A 71 -14.26 -5.22 8.14
C PRO A 71 -14.21 -3.91 7.32
N PRO A 72 -13.21 -3.75 6.43
CA PRO A 72 -13.18 -2.59 5.54
C PRO A 72 -14.36 -2.66 4.57
N SER A 73 -14.89 -1.49 4.17
CA SER A 73 -15.93 -1.38 3.15
C SER A 73 -15.57 -0.27 2.17
N LEU A 74 -16.07 -0.38 0.93
CA LEU A 74 -15.79 0.57 -0.14
C LEU A 74 -17.10 1.05 -0.75
N SER A 75 -17.26 2.37 -0.81
CA SER A 75 -18.43 3.02 -1.41
C SER A 75 -18.04 4.31 -2.12
N PHE A 76 -18.86 4.74 -3.09
CA PHE A 76 -18.62 5.99 -3.80
C PHE A 76 -19.28 7.16 -3.08
N ALA A 77 -18.57 8.28 -2.98
CA ALA A 77 -19.05 9.50 -2.32
C ALA A 77 -20.08 10.24 -3.20
N GLY A 78 -21.32 9.75 -3.26
CA GLY A 78 -22.34 10.28 -4.17
C GLY A 78 -22.56 11.80 -4.07
N GLY A 79 -22.46 12.38 -2.85
CA GLY A 79 -22.59 13.82 -2.63
C GLY A 79 -21.42 14.65 -3.17
N GLU A 80 -20.18 14.16 -3.09
CA GLU A 80 -18.99 14.86 -3.60
C GLU A 80 -18.83 14.66 -5.11
N LEU A 81 -19.18 13.48 -5.62
CA LEU A 81 -19.25 13.21 -7.06
C LEU A 81 -20.21 14.16 -7.78
N ARG A 82 -21.34 14.52 -7.14
CA ARG A 82 -22.30 15.49 -7.70
C ARG A 82 -21.76 16.90 -7.90
N LYS A 83 -20.76 17.30 -7.12
CA LYS A 83 -20.14 18.64 -7.18
C LYS A 83 -18.98 18.69 -8.18
N ARG A 84 -18.60 17.54 -8.73
CA ARG A 84 -17.38 17.39 -9.53
C ARG A 84 -17.60 17.84 -10.97
N LYS A 85 -16.64 18.61 -11.51
CA LYS A 85 -16.71 19.20 -12.86
C LYS A 85 -15.97 18.39 -13.95
N GLY A 86 -15.49 17.18 -13.63
CA GLY A 86 -14.72 16.37 -14.58
C GLY A 86 -14.36 14.96 -14.06
N PRO A 87 -13.79 14.10 -14.91
CA PRO A 87 -13.41 12.72 -14.60
C PRO A 87 -12.37 12.64 -13.48
N ILE A 88 -12.20 11.44 -12.92
CA ILE A 88 -11.21 11.16 -11.87
C ILE A 88 -9.80 11.27 -12.48
N SER A 89 -8.91 12.02 -11.85
CA SER A 89 -7.52 12.12 -12.34
C SER A 89 -6.73 10.85 -11.99
N VAL A 90 -5.70 10.54 -12.79
CA VAL A 90 -4.76 9.45 -12.47
C VAL A 90 -4.07 9.68 -11.11
N GLU A 91 -3.85 10.93 -10.75
CA GLU A 91 -3.30 11.34 -9.45
C GLU A 91 -4.22 10.93 -8.29
N GLU A 92 -5.53 11.13 -8.43
CA GLU A 92 -6.48 10.73 -7.40
C GLU A 92 -6.57 9.21 -7.23
N VAL A 93 -6.39 8.42 -8.30
CA VAL A 93 -6.28 6.96 -8.21
C VAL A 93 -5.03 6.56 -7.40
N ARG A 94 -3.88 7.17 -7.68
CA ARG A 94 -2.65 6.98 -6.89
C ARG A 94 -2.86 7.34 -5.42
N ASP A 95 -3.55 8.45 -5.16
CA ASP A 95 -3.73 8.99 -3.82
C ASP A 95 -4.62 8.09 -2.93
N VAL A 96 -5.46 7.22 -3.51
CA VAL A 96 -6.16 6.15 -2.76
C VAL A 96 -5.16 5.25 -2.04
N PHE A 97 -4.08 4.82 -2.71
CA PHE A 97 -3.09 3.93 -2.12
C PHE A 97 -2.18 4.64 -1.12
N LEU A 98 -1.84 5.91 -1.38
CA LEU A 98 -1.13 6.75 -0.41
C LEU A 98 -1.96 6.98 0.87
N TYR A 99 -3.28 7.09 0.75
CA TYR A 99 -4.18 7.18 1.90
C TYR A 99 -4.23 5.87 2.71
N LEU A 100 -4.18 4.72 2.03
CA LEU A 100 -4.22 3.41 2.69
C LEU A 100 -2.91 3.06 3.43
N PHE A 101 -1.76 3.40 2.83
CA PHE A 101 -0.45 2.88 3.25
C PHE A 101 0.63 3.93 3.52
N ALA A 102 0.32 5.22 3.41
CA ALA A 102 1.26 6.30 3.73
C ALA A 102 0.56 7.52 4.37
N ASP A 103 1.01 8.72 4.03
CA ASP A 103 0.57 10.02 4.54
C ASP A 103 -0.46 10.70 3.61
N GLY A 104 -1.11 9.93 2.72
CA GLY A 104 -2.14 10.45 1.82
C GLY A 104 -3.41 10.87 2.55
N THR A 105 -4.15 11.81 1.96
CA THR A 105 -5.47 12.24 2.48
C THR A 105 -6.60 11.41 1.86
N PRO A 106 -7.73 11.21 2.57
CA PRO A 106 -8.90 10.57 2.00
C PRO A 106 -9.31 11.22 0.67
N THR A 107 -9.55 10.41 -0.36
CA THR A 107 -10.01 10.92 -1.65
C THR A 107 -11.48 11.31 -1.58
N LYS A 108 -11.89 12.27 -2.39
CA LYS A 108 -13.27 12.80 -2.36
C LYS A 108 -14.27 11.95 -3.13
N PHE A 109 -13.81 11.04 -4.00
CA PHE A 109 -14.69 10.24 -4.85
C PHE A 109 -14.95 8.83 -4.26
N LEU A 110 -14.01 8.32 -3.47
CA LEU A 110 -14.04 6.96 -2.91
C LEU A 110 -13.97 7.01 -1.38
N VAL A 111 -15.02 6.53 -0.72
CA VAL A 111 -15.09 6.37 0.73
C VAL A 111 -14.65 4.97 1.08
N ILE A 112 -13.57 4.86 1.85
CA ILE A 112 -13.10 3.61 2.43
C ILE A 112 -13.38 3.66 3.93
N GLU A 113 -14.34 2.87 4.38
CA GLU A 113 -14.62 2.72 5.81
C GLU A 113 -13.61 1.76 6.43
N ASN A 114 -13.16 2.11 7.63
CA ASN A 114 -12.08 1.41 8.33
C ASN A 114 -10.85 1.10 7.44
N PRO A 115 -10.20 2.13 6.85
CA PRO A 115 -9.03 1.94 5.99
C PRO A 115 -7.89 1.23 6.70
N ARG A 116 -7.85 1.29 8.04
CA ARG A 116 -6.89 0.61 8.91
C ARG A 116 -7.04 -0.92 8.96
N SER A 117 -8.11 -1.48 8.40
CA SER A 117 -8.27 -2.93 8.26
C SER A 117 -7.94 -3.44 6.86
N VAL A 118 -7.69 -2.56 5.90
CA VAL A 118 -7.16 -2.96 4.59
C VAL A 118 -5.68 -3.31 4.77
N LEU A 119 -5.33 -4.59 4.72
CA LEU A 119 -3.95 -5.03 4.94
C LEU A 119 -3.12 -5.00 3.65
N ARG A 120 -3.76 -5.08 2.49
CA ARG A 120 -3.11 -5.24 1.20
C ARG A 120 -3.86 -4.51 0.10
N ALA A 121 -3.13 -4.04 -0.90
CA ALA A 121 -3.72 -3.57 -2.15
C ALA A 121 -2.90 -3.97 -3.37
N VAL A 122 -3.61 -4.24 -4.46
CA VAL A 122 -3.04 -4.56 -5.77
C VAL A 122 -3.56 -3.56 -6.79
N LEU A 123 -2.65 -2.93 -7.53
CA LEU A 123 -2.94 -2.01 -8.62
C LEU A 123 -2.44 -2.62 -9.93
N LEU A 124 -3.37 -2.96 -10.81
CA LEU A 124 -3.09 -3.49 -12.15
C LEU A 124 -3.33 -2.42 -13.21
N LEU A 125 -2.30 -2.08 -13.97
CA LEU A 125 -2.43 -1.28 -15.18
C LEU A 125 -2.63 -2.21 -16.39
N VAL A 126 -3.77 -2.11 -17.06
CA VAL A 126 -4.14 -2.96 -18.21
C VAL A 126 -4.57 -2.07 -19.38
N PRO A 127 -3.62 -1.52 -20.15
CA PRO A 127 -3.95 -0.69 -21.31
C PRO A 127 -4.72 -1.49 -22.36
N GLY A 128 -5.69 -0.86 -23.00
CA GLY A 128 -6.57 -1.49 -23.99
C GLY A 128 -8.00 -1.75 -23.51
N ILE A 129 -8.28 -1.70 -22.20
CA ILE A 129 -9.65 -1.80 -21.70
C ILE A 129 -10.43 -0.52 -22.05
N SER A 130 -11.43 -0.65 -22.91
CA SER A 130 -12.35 0.41 -23.33
C SER A 130 -13.75 0.22 -22.71
N PRO A 131 -14.62 1.25 -22.70
CA PRO A 131 -16.03 1.10 -22.30
C PRO A 131 -16.75 0.02 -23.11
N GLU A 132 -16.50 -0.05 -24.42
CA GLU A 132 -17.08 -1.05 -25.32
C GLU A 132 -16.66 -2.48 -24.92
N ALA A 133 -15.40 -2.69 -24.51
CA ALA A 133 -14.89 -4.00 -24.11
C ALA A 133 -15.61 -4.59 -22.88
N ILE A 134 -16.21 -3.75 -22.04
CA ILE A 134 -16.96 -4.17 -20.83
C ILE A 134 -18.49 -4.06 -21.01
N GLY A 135 -18.97 -3.78 -22.23
CA GLY A 135 -20.40 -3.67 -22.53
C GLY A 135 -21.03 -2.37 -22.01
N VAL A 136 -20.27 -1.28 -21.90
CA VAL A 136 -20.73 0.03 -21.38
C VAL A 136 -20.61 1.09 -22.47
N THR A 137 -21.62 1.97 -22.58
CA THR A 137 -21.60 3.08 -23.54
C THR A 137 -20.52 4.10 -23.18
N ASP A 138 -19.76 4.59 -24.17
CA ASP A 138 -18.72 5.61 -23.95
C ASP A 138 -19.35 6.88 -23.35
N PRO A 139 -18.93 7.32 -22.14
CA PRO A 139 -19.53 8.46 -21.49
C PRO A 139 -19.25 9.78 -22.25
N PRO A 140 -20.13 10.80 -22.13
CA PRO A 140 -19.88 12.12 -22.68
C PRO A 140 -18.57 12.75 -22.19
N ILE A 141 -18.01 13.64 -23.00
CA ILE A 141 -16.76 14.35 -22.72
C ILE A 141 -16.90 15.10 -21.39
N GLY A 142 -16.09 14.74 -20.40
CA GLY A 142 -16.12 15.38 -19.07
C GLY A 142 -17.01 14.69 -18.03
N SER A 143 -17.59 13.52 -18.34
CA SER A 143 -18.36 12.75 -17.35
C SER A 143 -17.51 12.45 -16.11
N ALA A 144 -18.05 12.83 -14.95
CA ALA A 144 -17.40 12.69 -13.65
C ALA A 144 -17.91 11.48 -12.84
N TYR A 145 -18.98 10.83 -13.30
CA TYR A 145 -19.71 9.86 -12.51
C TYR A 145 -19.27 8.43 -12.82
N PRO A 146 -19.03 7.59 -11.80
CA PRO A 146 -18.88 6.16 -11.98
C PRO A 146 -20.10 5.57 -12.69
N ILE A 147 -19.86 4.74 -13.71
CA ILE A 147 -20.88 4.09 -14.50
C ILE A 147 -21.16 2.73 -13.87
N THR A 148 -22.41 2.45 -13.49
CA THR A 148 -22.78 1.14 -12.97
C THR A 148 -22.60 0.08 -14.05
N ILE A 149 -21.97 -1.05 -13.70
CA ILE A 149 -21.71 -2.16 -14.61
C ILE A 149 -22.72 -3.28 -14.30
N GLY A 150 -23.38 -3.82 -15.34
CA GLY A 150 -24.40 -4.88 -15.24
C GLY A 150 -23.95 -6.23 -15.83
N ALA A 151 -24.83 -7.24 -15.70
CA ALA A 151 -24.63 -8.62 -16.16
C ALA A 151 -24.56 -8.75 -17.71
N PRO A 152 -24.10 -9.88 -18.28
CA PRO A 152 -22.82 -9.98 -18.99
C PRO A 152 -22.94 -10.11 -20.52
N ASP A 153 -24.12 -9.99 -21.11
CA ASP A 153 -24.40 -10.56 -22.44
C ASP A 153 -23.56 -9.98 -23.60
N THR A 154 -22.88 -8.84 -23.39
CA THR A 154 -22.07 -8.16 -24.42
C THR A 154 -20.62 -7.85 -24.00
N SER A 155 -20.18 -8.25 -22.81
CA SER A 155 -18.84 -7.93 -22.30
C SER A 155 -17.78 -8.92 -22.80
N LYS A 156 -16.66 -8.41 -23.32
CA LYS A 156 -15.48 -9.21 -23.68
C LYS A 156 -14.60 -9.56 -22.47
N ILE A 157 -14.79 -8.87 -21.34
CA ILE A 157 -14.06 -9.08 -20.09
C ILE A 157 -15.06 -9.26 -18.93
N PRO A 158 -15.87 -10.34 -18.94
CA PRO A 158 -16.97 -10.53 -17.99
C PRO A 158 -16.56 -10.55 -16.52
N VAL A 159 -15.30 -10.89 -16.18
CA VAL A 159 -14.82 -10.83 -14.80
C VAL A 159 -14.85 -9.42 -14.22
N ILE A 160 -14.72 -8.37 -15.04
CA ILE A 160 -14.86 -7.00 -14.56
C ILE A 160 -16.31 -6.72 -14.16
N ASN A 161 -17.26 -7.20 -14.96
CA ASN A 161 -18.69 -7.05 -14.68
C ASN A 161 -19.13 -7.83 -13.41
N SER A 162 -18.47 -8.96 -13.10
CA SER A 162 -18.80 -9.76 -11.91
C SER A 162 -18.13 -9.26 -10.63
N CYS A 163 -16.88 -8.78 -10.70
CA CYS A 163 -16.11 -8.37 -9.52
C CYS A 163 -16.29 -6.89 -9.14
N TYR A 164 -16.79 -6.04 -10.05
CA TYR A 164 -16.83 -4.59 -9.85
C TYR A 164 -18.23 -4.02 -10.06
N SER A 165 -18.65 -3.15 -9.16
CA SER A 165 -19.96 -2.50 -9.24
C SER A 165 -20.00 -1.32 -10.21
N HIS A 166 -18.88 -0.61 -10.38
CA HIS A 166 -18.81 0.61 -11.19
C HIS A 166 -17.49 0.73 -11.96
N ALA A 167 -17.57 1.28 -13.17
CA ALA A 167 -16.45 1.75 -13.97
C ALA A 167 -16.27 3.25 -13.73
N CYS A 168 -15.11 3.68 -13.23
CA CYS A 168 -14.83 5.08 -12.96
C CYS A 168 -14.14 5.74 -14.15
N PRO A 169 -14.75 6.73 -14.84
CA PRO A 169 -14.07 7.47 -15.90
C PRO A 169 -12.84 8.20 -15.35
N THR A 170 -11.68 7.93 -15.96
CA THR A 170 -10.42 8.59 -15.62
C THR A 170 -9.90 9.47 -16.76
N ARG A 171 -9.02 10.43 -16.42
CA ARG A 171 -8.35 11.27 -17.41
C ARG A 171 -6.86 11.36 -17.16
N ALA A 172 -6.08 10.94 -18.14
CA ALA A 172 -4.63 11.05 -18.19
C ALA A 172 -4.17 12.51 -18.38
N THR A 173 -2.94 12.80 -17.93
CA THR A 173 -2.32 14.11 -18.07
C THR A 173 -1.79 14.31 -19.49
N GLY A 174 -1.67 15.57 -19.94
CA GLY A 174 -1.12 15.90 -21.24
C GLY A 174 -1.53 17.26 -21.78
N GLU A 175 -0.81 17.72 -22.80
CA GLU A 175 -1.06 18.94 -23.57
C GLU A 175 -2.19 18.73 -24.60
N PRO A 176 -2.72 19.78 -25.24
CA PRO A 176 -3.78 19.64 -26.25
C PRO A 176 -3.44 18.68 -27.38
N THR A 177 -2.17 18.54 -27.76
CA THR A 177 -1.74 17.67 -28.88
C THR A 177 -0.87 16.49 -28.46
N LYS A 178 -0.69 16.27 -27.15
CA LYS A 178 0.24 15.27 -26.62
C LYS A 178 -0.24 14.64 -25.32
N LEU A 179 -0.22 13.32 -25.27
CA LEU A 179 -0.47 12.52 -24.07
C LEU A 179 0.81 12.38 -23.23
N HIS A 180 0.72 12.55 -21.91
CA HIS A 180 1.81 12.23 -20.98
C HIS A 180 1.73 10.78 -20.50
N SER A 181 2.85 10.25 -20.00
CA SER A 181 2.93 8.90 -19.47
C SER A 181 2.02 8.74 -18.24
N VAL A 182 1.00 7.90 -18.38
CA VAL A 182 0.12 7.50 -17.27
C VAL A 182 0.91 6.79 -16.18
N LEU A 183 1.83 5.89 -16.57
CA LEU A 183 2.67 5.15 -15.65
C LEU A 183 3.49 6.08 -14.75
N THR A 184 4.06 7.14 -15.33
CA THR A 184 4.83 8.14 -14.59
C THR A 184 3.92 8.91 -13.61
N THR A 185 2.73 9.32 -14.07
CA THR A 185 1.76 10.03 -13.22
C THR A 185 1.27 9.18 -12.05
N LEU A 186 1.10 7.88 -12.27
CA LEU A 186 0.62 6.91 -11.29
C LEU A 186 1.67 6.56 -10.23
N LEU A 187 2.95 6.41 -10.64
CA LEU A 187 4.02 5.92 -9.77
C LEU A 187 4.93 7.01 -9.20
N GLN A 188 4.76 8.26 -9.64
CA GLN A 188 5.41 9.42 -9.03
C GLN A 188 4.38 10.26 -8.27
N SER A 189 4.78 10.83 -7.13
CA SER A 189 3.93 11.66 -6.28
C SER A 189 4.67 12.91 -5.80
N PRO A 190 3.99 14.05 -5.63
CA PRO A 190 4.61 15.20 -4.98
C PRO A 190 5.05 14.87 -3.55
N VAL A 191 6.24 15.34 -3.17
CA VAL A 191 6.80 15.18 -1.82
C VAL A 191 5.87 15.83 -0.79
N SER A 192 5.68 15.15 0.34
CA SER A 192 4.78 15.63 1.39
C SER A 192 5.21 16.96 1.98
N SER A 193 4.24 17.76 2.47
CA SER A 193 4.51 19.06 3.09
C SER A 193 5.49 18.97 4.27
N GLU A 194 5.41 17.88 5.05
CA GLU A 194 6.32 17.62 6.16
C GLU A 194 7.75 17.36 5.68
N GLN A 195 7.90 16.54 4.64
CA GLN A 195 9.21 16.21 4.07
C GLN A 195 9.83 17.42 3.36
N LYS A 196 9.03 18.28 2.72
CA LYS A 196 9.48 19.58 2.19
C LYS A 196 10.07 20.45 3.30
N ARG A 197 9.40 20.51 4.47
CA ARG A 197 9.88 21.26 5.65
C ARG A 197 11.19 20.68 6.21
N LYS A 198 11.30 19.34 6.30
CA LYS A 198 12.52 18.65 6.77
C LYS A 198 13.71 18.94 5.86
N ARG A 199 13.54 18.78 4.55
CA ARG A 199 14.57 19.10 3.54
C ARG A 199 14.99 20.56 3.61
N LEU A 200 14.06 21.50 3.87
CA LEU A 200 14.39 22.92 4.01
C LEU A 200 15.31 23.18 5.22
N LEU A 201 15.06 22.50 6.35
CA LEU A 201 15.85 22.63 7.58
C LEU A 201 17.25 22.01 7.45
N GLU A 202 17.36 20.82 6.86
CA GLU A 202 18.64 20.15 6.59
C GLU A 202 19.55 21.03 5.70
N ARG A 203 18.96 21.66 4.67
CA ARG A 203 19.67 22.57 3.76
C ARG A 203 20.17 23.85 4.43
N GLN A 204 19.54 24.29 5.52
CA GLN A 204 20.01 25.45 6.28
C GLN A 204 21.18 25.10 7.23
N GLN A 205 21.37 23.81 7.54
CA GLN A 205 22.39 23.35 8.47
C GLN A 205 23.69 22.89 7.79
N GLN A 206 23.65 22.47 6.52
CA GLN A 206 24.84 22.04 5.80
C GLN A 206 25.65 23.24 5.26
N LYS A 207 26.77 23.56 5.92
CA LYS A 207 27.88 24.34 5.34
C LYS A 207 28.87 23.36 4.71
N PHE A 208 28.89 23.26 3.38
CA PHE A 208 29.89 22.46 2.67
C PHE A 208 31.21 23.23 2.53
N SER A 209 32.33 22.52 2.60
CA SER A 209 33.62 23.01 2.12
C SER A 209 33.63 22.86 0.61
N ASN A 210 33.56 23.98 -0.13
CA ASN A 210 33.18 24.01 -1.55
C ASN A 210 34.28 23.57 -2.56
N ASP A 211 35.46 23.15 -2.10
CA ASP A 211 36.64 23.03 -2.98
C ASP A 211 37.13 21.60 -3.27
N ASP A 212 36.47 20.54 -2.76
CA ASP A 212 36.92 19.15 -2.99
C ASP A 212 36.08 18.44 -4.08
N PRO A 213 36.65 18.10 -5.26
CA PRO A 213 35.97 17.37 -6.32
C PRO A 213 35.57 15.94 -5.91
N SER A 214 36.20 15.36 -4.89
CA SER A 214 35.88 13.99 -4.41
C SER A 214 34.42 13.85 -3.95
N THR A 215 33.80 14.95 -3.53
CA THR A 215 32.38 15.05 -3.12
C THR A 215 31.40 14.66 -4.24
N TYR A 216 31.82 14.76 -5.50
CA TYR A 216 30.97 14.58 -6.68
C TYR A 216 31.21 13.26 -7.40
N VAL A 217 32.14 12.43 -6.90
CA VAL A 217 32.42 11.10 -7.46
C VAL A 217 31.19 10.22 -7.28
N LEU A 218 30.83 9.50 -8.35
CA LEU A 218 29.71 8.55 -8.33
C LEU A 218 29.97 7.48 -7.27
N ASP A 219 28.95 7.16 -6.49
CA ASP A 219 29.02 6.00 -5.61
C ASP A 219 28.85 4.71 -6.41
N MET A 220 29.19 3.57 -5.79
CA MET A 220 29.12 2.28 -6.46
C MET A 220 27.70 1.96 -7.00
N PRO A 221 26.60 2.18 -6.23
CA PRO A 221 25.25 2.05 -6.77
C PRO A 221 25.00 2.89 -8.03
N ASP A 222 25.37 4.17 -8.04
CA ASP A 222 25.17 5.05 -9.19
C ASP A 222 25.99 4.58 -10.41
N MET A 223 27.23 4.12 -10.21
CA MET A 223 28.05 3.53 -11.27
C MET A 223 27.40 2.27 -11.86
N LEU A 224 26.86 1.38 -11.01
CA LEU A 224 26.20 0.15 -11.42
C LEU A 224 24.88 0.41 -12.16
N ASP A 225 24.04 1.32 -11.63
CA ASP A 225 22.75 1.68 -12.22
C ASP A 225 22.91 2.35 -13.59
N ASN A 226 24.05 3.00 -13.84
CA ASN A 226 24.39 3.63 -15.12
C ASN A 226 25.30 2.75 -16.02
N GLY A 227 25.61 1.52 -15.61
CA GLY A 227 26.32 0.54 -16.42
C GLY A 227 27.79 0.87 -16.69
N TYR A 228 28.49 1.46 -15.72
CA TYR A 228 29.93 1.74 -15.81
C TYR A 228 30.77 0.45 -15.77
N PRO A 229 31.89 0.37 -16.51
CA PRO A 229 32.85 -0.72 -16.37
C PRO A 229 33.61 -0.63 -15.03
N ILE A 230 33.55 -1.69 -14.23
CA ILE A 230 34.11 -1.72 -12.86
C ILE A 230 35.43 -2.50 -12.85
N PRO A 231 36.54 -1.95 -12.31
CA PRO A 231 37.80 -2.68 -12.20
C PRO A 231 37.68 -3.94 -11.33
N SER A 232 38.37 -5.00 -11.74
CA SER A 232 38.37 -6.32 -11.09
C SER A 232 38.76 -6.25 -9.61
N TYR A 233 39.78 -5.45 -9.27
CA TYR A 233 40.25 -5.28 -7.89
C TYR A 233 39.27 -4.57 -6.96
N VAL A 234 38.31 -3.80 -7.50
CA VAL A 234 37.21 -3.22 -6.72
C VAL A 234 36.12 -4.26 -6.49
N GLY A 235 35.82 -5.06 -7.52
CA GLY A 235 34.85 -6.14 -7.43
C GLY A 235 35.26 -7.29 -6.49
N GLU A 236 36.55 -7.61 -6.40
CA GLU A 236 37.05 -8.68 -5.51
C GLU A 236 36.95 -8.30 -4.02
N GLY A 237 37.24 -7.04 -3.66
CA GLY A 237 37.07 -6.54 -2.28
C GLY A 237 35.61 -6.53 -1.80
N LEU A 238 34.66 -6.40 -2.72
CA LEU A 238 33.22 -6.47 -2.47
C LEU A 238 32.74 -7.91 -2.19
N SER A 239 33.38 -8.91 -2.78
CA SER A 239 33.05 -10.33 -2.55
C SER A 239 33.39 -10.83 -1.12
N ALA A 240 34.28 -10.14 -0.41
CA ALA A 240 34.76 -10.50 0.93
C ALA A 240 33.84 -10.01 2.07
N ASN A 241 32.87 -9.12 1.83
CA ASN A 241 31.93 -8.63 2.85
C ASN A 241 30.48 -8.52 2.32
N PRO A 242 29.71 -9.63 2.35
CA PRO A 242 28.40 -9.75 1.69
C PRO A 242 27.29 -8.85 2.26
N GLU A 243 27.45 -8.29 3.47
CA GLU A 243 26.42 -7.46 4.11
C GLU A 243 26.30 -6.06 3.47
N SER A 244 27.37 -5.57 2.84
CA SER A 244 27.38 -4.26 2.16
C SER A 244 26.62 -4.24 0.82
N ILE A 245 26.29 -5.41 0.25
CA ILE A 245 25.74 -5.58 -1.11
C ILE A 245 24.25 -5.98 -1.11
N ARG A 246 23.68 -6.35 0.04
CA ARG A 246 22.27 -6.80 0.11
C ARG A 246 21.21 -5.71 -0.14
N ALA A 247 21.61 -4.47 -0.41
CA ALA A 247 20.67 -3.36 -0.53
C ALA A 247 20.59 -2.68 -1.91
N THR A 248 21.52 -2.86 -2.86
CA THR A 248 21.67 -1.84 -3.93
C THR A 248 22.06 -2.27 -5.35
N SER A 249 22.20 -3.54 -5.73
CA SER A 249 22.46 -3.86 -7.16
C SER A 249 21.81 -5.15 -7.68
N SER A 250 21.34 -5.14 -8.94
CA SER A 250 20.65 -6.25 -9.61
C SER A 250 21.56 -7.23 -10.38
N TRP A 251 22.88 -7.14 -10.22
CA TRP A 251 23.84 -7.99 -10.92
C TRP A 251 24.69 -8.76 -9.91
N PRO A 252 25.01 -10.05 -10.16
CA PRO A 252 26.14 -10.67 -9.47
C PRO A 252 27.37 -9.82 -9.77
N VAL A 253 28.08 -9.34 -8.74
CA VAL A 253 29.36 -8.61 -8.92
C VAL A 253 30.28 -9.37 -9.89
N ALA A 254 30.25 -10.71 -9.83
CA ALA A 254 30.94 -11.61 -10.73
C ALA A 254 30.61 -11.44 -12.23
N ALA A 255 29.36 -11.10 -12.60
CA ALA A 255 28.93 -10.94 -14.00
C ALA A 255 29.37 -9.59 -14.59
N LEU A 256 29.49 -8.55 -13.77
CA LEU A 256 29.96 -7.23 -14.22
C LEU A 256 31.48 -7.17 -14.36
N THR A 257 32.22 -7.80 -13.43
CA THR A 257 33.67 -7.96 -13.56
C THR A 257 34.06 -8.98 -14.62
N ALA A 258 33.14 -9.81 -15.12
CA ALA A 258 33.43 -10.74 -16.20
C ALA A 258 33.69 -9.99 -17.52
N GLN A 259 32.99 -8.89 -17.77
CA GLN A 259 33.14 -8.09 -18.99
C GLN A 259 34.50 -7.41 -19.06
N THR A 260 35.04 -6.91 -17.94
CA THR A 260 36.40 -6.33 -17.88
C THR A 260 37.51 -7.39 -17.90
N ARG A 261 37.16 -8.67 -17.78
CA ARG A 261 38.08 -9.83 -17.92
C ARG A 261 38.12 -10.37 -19.35
N GLU A 262 37.36 -9.80 -20.29
CA GLU A 262 37.39 -10.15 -21.72
C GLU A 262 38.62 -9.56 -22.44
N ASN A 263 39.02 -10.17 -23.56
CA ASN A 263 40.20 -9.76 -24.33
C ASN A 263 40.09 -8.29 -24.83
N GLY A 264 41.09 -7.47 -24.49
CA GLY A 264 41.25 -6.09 -24.95
C GLY A 264 40.78 -5.00 -23.97
N TRP A 265 40.28 -5.38 -22.79
CA TRP A 265 40.03 -4.45 -21.69
C TRP A 265 41.30 -4.16 -20.88
N VAL A 266 41.44 -2.92 -20.43
CA VAL A 266 42.52 -2.48 -19.53
C VAL A 266 41.95 -1.85 -18.26
N GLU A 267 42.68 -1.97 -17.16
CA GLU A 267 42.29 -1.39 -15.87
C GLU A 267 43.33 -0.35 -15.43
N THR A 268 42.86 0.73 -14.82
CA THR A 268 43.78 1.73 -14.25
C THR A 268 44.66 1.13 -13.14
N PRO A 269 45.96 1.49 -13.07
CA PRO A 269 46.89 0.88 -12.12
C PRO A 269 46.45 1.02 -10.65
N GLN A 270 46.58 -0.08 -9.90
CA GLN A 270 46.15 -0.14 -8.49
C GLN A 270 47.13 0.59 -7.55
N THR A 271 48.37 0.79 -7.96
CA THR A 271 49.36 1.57 -7.21
C THR A 271 49.29 3.04 -7.62
N ALA A 272 49.22 3.92 -6.62
CA ALA A 272 49.29 5.35 -6.86
C ALA A 272 50.68 5.70 -7.38
N ARG A 273 50.75 6.51 -8.44
CA ARG A 273 52.03 6.95 -9.03
C ARG A 273 52.25 8.43 -8.79
N ASP A 274 53.48 8.79 -8.42
CA ASP A 274 53.89 10.18 -8.40
C ASP A 274 53.85 10.74 -9.83
N GLY A 275 53.21 11.90 -9.99
CA GLY A 275 53.02 12.56 -11.29
C GLY A 275 51.71 12.23 -12.02
N ALA A 276 50.90 11.27 -11.54
CA ALA A 276 49.57 11.02 -12.09
C ALA A 276 48.64 12.23 -11.87
N LEU A 277 47.75 12.47 -12.84
CA LEU A 277 46.79 13.58 -12.74
C LEU A 277 45.79 13.33 -11.61
N LYS A 278 45.39 14.40 -10.93
CA LYS A 278 44.40 14.31 -9.84
C LYS A 278 42.97 14.33 -10.36
N VAL A 279 42.69 15.17 -11.36
CA VAL A 279 41.38 15.29 -12.01
C VAL A 279 41.59 15.55 -13.49
N VAL A 280 41.01 14.72 -14.34
CA VAL A 280 41.13 14.81 -15.81
C VAL A 280 39.75 14.67 -16.42
N SER A 281 39.42 15.45 -17.46
CA SER A 281 38.24 15.19 -18.27
C SER A 281 38.59 14.42 -19.51
N ILE A 282 37.75 13.46 -19.88
CA ILE A 282 37.89 12.64 -21.08
C ILE A 282 36.61 12.73 -21.89
N ASP A 283 36.77 12.88 -23.20
CA ASP A 283 35.69 12.82 -24.19
C ASP A 283 36.19 12.07 -25.44
N CYS A 284 35.33 11.25 -26.04
CA CYS A 284 35.66 10.41 -27.18
C CYS A 284 34.70 10.64 -28.35
N GLU A 285 35.27 10.69 -29.55
CA GLU A 285 34.49 10.58 -30.79
C GLU A 285 34.49 9.14 -31.29
N MET A 286 33.34 8.70 -31.80
CA MET A 286 33.10 7.32 -32.17
C MET A 286 32.63 7.16 -33.62
N CYS A 287 32.97 6.03 -34.22
CA CYS A 287 32.45 5.56 -35.50
C CYS A 287 31.68 4.24 -35.28
N GLU A 288 30.92 3.81 -36.28
CA GLU A 288 30.18 2.55 -36.29
C GLU A 288 30.87 1.51 -37.18
N THR A 289 30.92 0.26 -36.71
CA THR A 289 31.41 -0.92 -37.42
C THR A 289 30.39 -2.05 -37.31
N GLU A 290 30.68 -3.21 -37.90
CA GLU A 290 29.84 -4.41 -37.74
C GLU A 290 29.68 -4.86 -36.26
N ASP A 291 30.62 -4.52 -35.38
CA ASP A 291 30.56 -4.83 -33.94
C ASP A 291 29.90 -3.71 -33.11
N GLY A 292 29.39 -2.67 -33.77
CA GLY A 292 28.82 -1.48 -33.14
C GLY A 292 29.81 -0.32 -33.03
N LYS A 293 29.61 0.54 -32.03
CA LYS A 293 30.38 1.77 -31.83
C LYS A 293 31.80 1.50 -31.36
N VAL A 294 32.77 2.13 -32.01
CA VAL A 294 34.21 2.02 -31.74
C VAL A 294 34.85 3.39 -31.66
N LEU A 295 35.97 3.49 -30.93
CA LEU A 295 36.72 4.73 -30.75
C LEU A 295 37.35 5.22 -32.06
N ALA A 296 37.25 6.52 -32.34
CA ALA A 296 37.85 7.18 -33.49
C ALA A 296 38.75 8.39 -33.12
N ARG A 297 38.46 9.06 -32.00
CA ARG A 297 39.34 10.09 -31.40
C ARG A 297 39.13 10.11 -29.89
N VAL A 298 40.16 10.38 -29.12
CA VAL A 298 40.05 10.63 -27.68
C VAL A 298 40.81 11.89 -27.31
N CYS A 299 40.19 12.73 -26.48
CA CYS A 299 40.81 13.92 -25.88
C CYS A 299 40.75 13.83 -24.35
N ALA A 300 41.84 14.23 -23.69
CA ALA A 300 41.93 14.37 -22.26
C ALA A 300 42.49 15.74 -21.86
N VAL A 301 41.83 16.40 -20.91
CA VAL A 301 42.17 17.76 -20.44
C VAL A 301 42.38 17.74 -18.93
N ASP A 302 43.52 18.26 -18.45
CA ASP A 302 43.79 18.37 -17.02
C ASP A 302 42.99 19.51 -16.38
N PHE A 303 42.34 19.22 -15.25
CA PHE A 303 41.47 20.19 -14.57
C PHE A 303 42.21 21.41 -14.02
N TYR A 304 43.41 21.21 -13.47
CA TYR A 304 44.10 22.29 -12.74
C TYR A 304 44.89 23.22 -13.67
N SER A 305 45.49 22.67 -14.73
CA SER A 305 46.23 23.45 -15.71
C SER A 305 45.40 23.92 -16.91
N ASP A 306 44.20 23.33 -17.11
CA ASP A 306 43.33 23.58 -18.28
C ASP A 306 44.05 23.32 -19.62
N LYS A 307 45.00 22.36 -19.62
CA LYS A 307 45.77 21.97 -20.81
C LYS A 307 45.27 20.63 -21.34
N VAL A 308 45.22 20.53 -22.67
CA VAL A 308 45.08 19.23 -23.35
C VAL A 308 46.34 18.42 -23.06
N VAL A 309 46.18 17.31 -22.37
CA VAL A 309 47.26 16.40 -21.96
C VAL A 309 47.35 15.19 -22.87
N TYR A 310 46.29 14.89 -23.61
CA TYR A 310 46.23 13.79 -24.56
C TYR A 310 45.17 14.09 -25.63
N ASP A 311 45.50 14.02 -26.92
CA ASP A 311 44.54 14.13 -28.02
C ASP A 311 45.07 13.32 -29.20
N GLN A 312 44.38 12.24 -29.56
CA GLN A 312 44.82 11.32 -30.61
C GLN A 312 43.63 10.78 -31.41
N LEU A 313 43.79 10.73 -32.74
CA LEU A 313 42.94 9.94 -33.61
C LEU A 313 43.29 8.46 -33.45
N VAL A 314 42.29 7.59 -33.53
CA VAL A 314 42.43 6.14 -33.38
C VAL A 314 41.78 5.47 -34.57
N GLN A 315 42.55 4.64 -35.27
CA GLN A 315 42.05 3.88 -36.40
C GLN A 315 41.39 2.58 -35.90
N PRO A 316 40.11 2.34 -36.21
CA PRO A 316 39.44 1.09 -35.87
C PRO A 316 40.06 -0.13 -36.57
N ASP A 317 40.09 -1.27 -35.86
CA ASP A 317 40.62 -2.54 -36.39
C ASP A 317 39.74 -3.13 -37.49
N LYS A 318 38.42 -2.89 -37.41
CA LYS A 318 37.43 -3.32 -38.38
C LYS A 318 37.03 -2.17 -39.32
N PRO A 319 36.59 -2.46 -40.56
CA PRO A 319 36.10 -1.44 -41.48
C PRO A 319 34.93 -0.64 -40.88
N VAL A 320 35.01 0.69 -40.98
CA VAL A 320 33.95 1.60 -40.55
C VAL A 320 32.77 1.53 -41.52
N THR A 321 31.58 1.26 -41.01
CA THR A 321 30.33 1.24 -41.77
C THR A 321 29.66 2.60 -41.82
N ASP A 322 29.76 3.39 -40.74
CA ASP A 322 29.32 4.77 -40.67
C ASP A 322 30.28 5.57 -39.78
N TYR A 323 30.80 6.70 -40.28
CA TYR A 323 31.72 7.55 -39.52
C TYR A 323 31.00 8.45 -38.52
N LEU A 324 29.65 8.51 -38.58
CA LEU A 324 28.82 9.40 -37.78
C LEU A 324 29.23 10.88 -37.92
N THR A 325 29.80 11.28 -39.06
CA THR A 325 30.47 12.58 -39.28
C THR A 325 29.65 13.80 -38.83
N GLN A 326 28.32 13.75 -38.99
CA GLN A 326 27.44 14.83 -38.54
C GLN A 326 27.46 15.07 -37.01
N PHE A 327 27.85 14.05 -36.24
CA PHE A 327 27.98 14.07 -34.79
C PHE A 327 29.45 14.03 -34.37
N SER A 328 30.26 13.16 -34.98
CA SER A 328 31.65 12.92 -34.55
C SER A 328 32.68 13.86 -35.16
N GLY A 329 32.34 14.48 -36.28
CA GLY A 329 33.26 15.26 -37.10
C GLY A 329 34.37 14.45 -37.78
N ILE A 330 34.36 13.13 -37.61
CA ILE A 330 35.36 12.22 -38.20
C ILE A 330 35.02 11.94 -39.66
N THR A 331 36.02 12.02 -40.54
CA THR A 331 35.89 11.64 -41.95
C THR A 331 36.84 10.49 -42.33
N ALA A 332 36.52 9.80 -43.42
CA ALA A 332 37.36 8.72 -43.94
C ALA A 332 38.78 9.20 -44.28
N GLU A 333 38.91 10.44 -44.77
CA GLU A 333 40.19 11.05 -45.13
C GLU A 333 41.06 11.37 -43.91
N GLN A 334 40.44 11.73 -42.78
CA GLN A 334 41.15 11.98 -41.52
C GLN A 334 41.69 10.69 -40.90
N LEU A 335 40.96 9.59 -41.00
CA LEU A 335 41.36 8.30 -40.45
C LEU A 335 42.32 7.51 -41.36
N ALA A 336 42.24 7.66 -42.69
CA ALA A 336 43.09 6.94 -43.64
C ALA A 336 44.62 6.95 -43.34
N PRO A 337 45.25 8.06 -42.89
CA PRO A 337 46.68 8.07 -42.55
C PRO A 337 47.00 7.61 -41.13
N VAL A 338 46.00 7.29 -40.28
CA VAL A 338 46.19 7.06 -38.85
C VAL A 338 46.68 5.63 -38.58
N THR A 339 47.87 5.53 -38.00
CA THR A 339 48.45 4.25 -37.56
C THR A 339 48.16 3.93 -36.09
N HIS A 340 47.76 4.93 -35.29
CA HIS A 340 47.45 4.78 -33.86
C HIS A 340 46.24 3.87 -33.66
N ARG A 341 46.36 2.87 -32.78
CA ARG A 341 45.31 1.88 -32.49
C ARG A 341 44.80 2.00 -31.06
N LEU A 342 43.72 1.29 -30.75
CA LEU A 342 43.13 1.29 -29.42
C LEU A 342 44.14 0.96 -28.29
N PRO A 343 45.05 -0.04 -28.43
CA PRO A 343 46.06 -0.32 -27.40
C PRO A 343 47.02 0.86 -27.16
N ASP A 344 47.36 1.61 -28.20
CA ASP A 344 48.23 2.77 -28.08
C ASP A 344 47.50 3.91 -27.35
N ALA A 345 46.20 4.09 -27.63
CA ALA A 345 45.35 5.04 -26.92
C ALA A 345 45.20 4.70 -25.43
N GLN A 346 44.99 3.41 -25.13
CA GLN A 346 44.94 2.89 -23.77
C GLN A 346 46.27 3.11 -23.03
N ALA A 347 47.41 2.79 -23.66
CA ALA A 347 48.72 2.97 -23.05
C ALA A 347 48.99 4.45 -22.71
N GLY A 348 48.72 5.37 -23.64
CA GLY A 348 48.91 6.81 -23.42
C GLY A 348 48.05 7.36 -22.29
N LEU A 349 46.78 6.94 -22.18
CA LEU A 349 45.92 7.35 -21.06
C LEU A 349 46.40 6.75 -19.73
N LEU A 350 46.81 5.47 -19.72
CA LEU A 350 47.33 4.79 -18.54
C LEU A 350 48.69 5.33 -18.06
N GLU A 351 49.39 6.16 -18.82
CA GLU A 351 50.54 6.92 -18.31
C GLU A 351 50.10 8.12 -17.45
N LEU A 352 48.92 8.69 -17.73
CA LEU A 352 48.42 9.92 -17.11
C LEU A 352 47.52 9.67 -15.89
N ILE A 353 46.83 8.52 -15.82
CA ILE A 353 45.78 8.23 -14.84
C ILE A 353 46.09 7.00 -13.98
N ASP A 354 45.68 7.02 -12.71
CA ASP A 354 45.74 5.86 -11.80
C ASP A 354 44.43 5.70 -10.99
N LYS A 355 44.37 4.77 -10.02
CA LYS A 355 43.16 4.56 -9.20
C LYS A 355 42.69 5.79 -8.38
N ASN A 356 43.56 6.77 -8.15
CA ASN A 356 43.28 7.96 -7.35
C ASN A 356 42.90 9.17 -8.21
N THR A 357 43.24 9.15 -9.50
CA THR A 357 42.75 10.11 -10.49
C THR A 357 41.23 10.10 -10.52
N ILE A 358 40.59 11.26 -10.66
CA ILE A 358 39.16 11.39 -10.90
C ILE A 358 38.94 11.70 -12.40
N ILE A 359 38.18 10.87 -13.10
CA ILE A 359 37.81 11.11 -14.50
C ILE A 359 36.46 11.83 -14.57
N VAL A 360 36.39 12.91 -15.34
CA VAL A 360 35.20 13.75 -15.52
C VAL A 360 34.71 13.66 -16.97
N GLY A 361 33.42 13.48 -17.20
CA GLY A 361 32.87 13.50 -18.57
C GLY A 361 31.36 13.70 -18.62
N HIS A 362 30.76 13.43 -19.77
CA HIS A 362 29.32 13.53 -19.99
C HIS A 362 28.76 12.25 -20.59
N SER A 363 27.94 11.52 -19.84
CA SER A 363 27.57 10.13 -20.20
C SER A 363 28.81 9.25 -20.40
N LEU A 364 29.78 9.44 -19.47
CA LEU A 364 31.15 8.92 -19.52
C LEU A 364 31.22 7.39 -19.59
N GLU A 365 30.13 6.69 -19.22
CA GLU A 365 30.05 5.25 -19.37
C GLU A 365 30.23 4.79 -20.83
N ASN A 366 29.87 5.64 -21.80
CA ASN A 366 29.99 5.29 -23.22
C ASN A 366 31.43 5.42 -23.69
N ASP A 367 32.11 6.50 -23.29
CA ASP A 367 33.54 6.74 -23.57
C ASP A 367 34.40 5.60 -23.01
N LEU A 368 34.19 5.23 -21.75
CA LEU A 368 34.95 4.16 -21.10
C LEU A 368 34.72 2.79 -21.75
N ARG A 369 33.53 2.53 -22.31
CA ARG A 369 33.25 1.28 -23.05
C ARG A 369 33.97 1.22 -24.39
N VAL A 370 33.97 2.30 -25.16
CA VAL A 370 34.69 2.31 -26.45
C VAL A 370 36.21 2.35 -26.27
N LEU A 371 36.69 2.93 -25.18
CA LEU A 371 38.09 2.84 -24.73
C LEU A 371 38.45 1.45 -24.18
N LYS A 372 37.47 0.60 -23.87
CA LYS A 372 37.63 -0.65 -23.11
C LYS A 372 38.49 -0.43 -21.84
N LEU A 373 38.20 0.64 -21.10
CA LEU A 373 38.94 1.06 -19.91
C LEU A 373 38.05 1.01 -18.67
N ALA A 374 38.49 0.31 -17.62
CA ALA A 374 37.82 0.30 -16.32
C ALA A 374 38.52 1.21 -15.31
N HIS A 375 37.76 2.10 -14.68
CA HIS A 375 38.28 3.11 -13.75
C HIS A 375 37.33 3.33 -12.55
N PRO A 376 37.83 3.41 -11.31
CA PRO A 376 36.98 3.39 -10.11
C PRO A 376 36.42 4.75 -9.67
N ARG A 377 36.91 5.88 -10.19
CA ARG A 377 36.54 7.23 -9.69
C ARG A 377 36.06 8.14 -10.82
N CYS A 378 34.77 8.04 -11.14
CA CYS A 378 34.14 8.82 -12.21
C CYS A 378 33.25 9.93 -11.66
N ILE A 379 33.26 11.08 -12.33
CA ILE A 379 32.28 12.16 -12.20
C ILE A 379 31.59 12.32 -13.55
N ASP A 380 30.27 12.19 -13.59
CA ASP A 380 29.48 12.36 -14.81
C ASP A 380 28.57 13.57 -14.71
N THR A 381 28.82 14.57 -15.57
CA THR A 381 28.03 15.80 -15.61
C THR A 381 26.56 15.56 -15.95
N SER A 382 26.24 14.48 -16.67
CA SER A 382 24.86 14.07 -16.98
C SER A 382 24.11 13.46 -15.77
N ILE A 383 24.85 13.08 -14.72
CA ILE A 383 24.29 12.50 -13.49
C ILE A 383 24.26 13.55 -12.37
N ILE A 384 25.37 14.27 -12.15
CA ILE A 384 25.44 15.28 -11.09
C ILE A 384 24.55 16.48 -11.38
N TYR A 385 24.23 16.78 -12.65
CA TYR A 385 23.16 17.71 -13.04
C TYR A 385 21.91 16.92 -13.43
N LYS A 386 20.82 17.08 -12.67
CA LYS A 386 19.60 16.31 -12.94
C LYS A 386 18.83 16.90 -14.11
N HIS A 387 18.16 16.06 -14.91
CA HIS A 387 17.23 16.53 -15.92
C HIS A 387 15.94 17.07 -15.26
N PRO A 388 15.29 18.13 -15.80
CA PRO A 388 14.04 18.67 -15.24
C PRO A 388 12.87 17.68 -15.15
N ARG A 389 12.92 16.58 -15.92
CA ARG A 389 11.91 15.50 -15.90
C ARG A 389 12.28 14.32 -14.98
N GLY A 390 13.40 14.40 -14.26
CA GLY A 390 13.92 13.32 -13.42
C GLY A 390 14.46 12.12 -14.21
N ALA A 391 14.95 11.12 -13.47
CA ALA A 391 15.41 9.85 -14.04
C ALA A 391 14.26 9.09 -14.75
N PRO A 392 14.53 8.32 -15.82
CA PRO A 392 15.85 7.98 -16.37
C PRO A 392 16.41 9.00 -17.39
N TYR A 393 15.79 10.17 -17.54
CA TYR A 393 16.26 11.15 -18.52
C TYR A 393 17.55 11.83 -18.04
N LYS A 394 18.61 11.79 -18.87
CA LYS A 394 19.86 12.55 -18.70
C LYS A 394 19.76 13.88 -19.49
N PRO A 395 20.20 15.02 -18.94
CA PRO A 395 20.30 16.26 -19.71
C PRO A 395 21.49 16.22 -20.67
N GLY A 396 21.33 16.76 -21.87
CA GLY A 396 22.44 16.84 -22.84
C GLY A 396 23.45 17.94 -22.47
N LEU A 397 24.73 17.72 -22.80
CA LEU A 397 25.84 18.62 -22.49
C LEU A 397 25.63 20.05 -23.01
N LYS A 398 25.23 20.19 -24.28
CA LYS A 398 24.90 21.48 -24.91
C LYS A 398 23.91 22.31 -24.11
N TRP A 399 22.87 21.65 -23.61
CA TRP A 399 21.85 22.32 -22.80
C TRP A 399 22.38 22.72 -21.42
N LEU A 400 23.23 21.88 -20.79
CA LEU A 400 23.86 22.22 -19.52
C LEU A 400 24.82 23.39 -19.65
N ALA A 401 25.67 23.39 -20.67
CA ALA A 401 26.63 24.45 -20.96
C ALA A 401 25.89 25.79 -21.19
N GLN A 402 24.86 25.79 -22.04
CA GLN A 402 24.07 26.99 -22.28
C GLN A 402 23.37 27.48 -21.02
N LYS A 403 22.77 26.57 -20.24
CA LYS A 403 21.97 26.95 -19.07
C LYS A 403 22.79 27.46 -17.89
N TRP A 404 23.91 26.81 -17.59
CA TRP A 404 24.65 27.04 -16.34
C TRP A 404 25.95 27.80 -16.53
N LEU A 405 26.52 27.74 -17.73
CA LEU A 405 27.75 28.45 -18.09
C LEU A 405 27.50 29.59 -19.08
N ASN A 406 26.30 29.66 -19.67
CA ASN A 406 25.97 30.61 -20.75
C ASN A 406 26.94 30.48 -21.93
N LEU A 407 27.28 29.23 -22.27
CA LEU A 407 28.18 28.86 -23.38
C LEU A 407 27.39 28.09 -24.45
N ASP A 408 27.50 28.52 -25.69
CA ASP A 408 26.97 27.79 -26.85
C ASP A 408 28.08 26.90 -27.42
N ILE A 409 27.98 25.59 -27.17
CA ILE A 409 28.89 24.55 -27.69
C ILE A 409 28.23 23.77 -28.83
N GLN A 410 29.01 23.00 -29.60
CA GLN A 410 28.52 22.12 -30.66
C GLN A 410 27.67 22.89 -31.71
N MET A 411 28.20 24.04 -32.15
CA MET A 411 27.52 24.92 -33.12
C MET A 411 28.01 24.73 -34.56
N LYS A 412 29.12 24.00 -34.74
CA LYS A 412 29.70 23.73 -36.05
C LYS A 412 28.89 22.65 -36.77
N PRO A 413 28.66 22.78 -38.09
CA PRO A 413 27.98 21.74 -38.89
C PRO A 413 28.87 20.51 -39.16
N SER A 414 30.15 20.57 -38.78
CA SER A 414 31.17 19.55 -39.02
C SER A 414 31.29 18.54 -37.87
N GLY A 415 30.24 18.32 -37.07
CA GLY A 415 30.28 17.46 -35.87
C GLY A 415 30.80 18.16 -34.60
N HIS A 416 30.91 17.39 -33.53
CA HIS A 416 31.36 17.82 -32.21
C HIS A 416 32.90 17.85 -32.14
N ASP A 417 33.43 18.48 -31.09
CA ASP A 417 34.86 18.61 -30.85
C ASP A 417 35.16 18.12 -29.43
N PRO A 418 35.93 17.03 -29.27
CA PRO A 418 36.10 16.41 -27.96
C PRO A 418 36.86 17.30 -26.97
N GLU A 419 37.67 18.26 -27.46
CA GLU A 419 38.27 19.28 -26.58
C GLU A 419 37.21 20.25 -26.02
N GLU A 420 36.27 20.72 -26.85
CA GLU A 420 35.20 21.62 -26.44
C GLU A 420 34.30 20.96 -25.37
N ASP A 421 33.94 19.70 -25.61
CA ASP A 421 33.06 18.93 -24.73
C ASP A 421 33.75 18.55 -23.40
N ALA A 422 35.04 18.17 -23.43
CA ALA A 422 35.83 17.92 -22.22
C ALA A 422 35.98 19.19 -21.36
N ARG A 423 36.28 20.35 -21.98
CA ARG A 423 36.36 21.64 -21.27
C ARG A 423 35.01 22.06 -20.69
N ALA A 424 33.91 21.85 -21.42
CA ALA A 424 32.57 22.11 -20.92
C ALA A 424 32.25 21.27 -19.67
N CYS A 425 32.69 20.00 -19.64
CA CYS A 425 32.54 19.13 -18.47
C CYS A 425 33.30 19.65 -17.25
N LEU A 426 34.56 20.05 -17.41
CA LEU A 426 35.36 20.64 -16.34
C LEU A 426 34.77 21.96 -15.82
N ALA A 427 34.29 22.82 -16.73
CA ALA A 427 33.64 24.08 -16.36
C ALA A 427 32.34 23.85 -15.58
N LEU A 428 31.55 22.84 -15.96
CA LEU A 428 30.35 22.43 -15.22
C LEU A 428 30.67 21.89 -13.83
N LEU A 429 31.75 21.10 -13.69
CA LEU A 429 32.22 20.64 -12.39
C LEU A 429 32.69 21.80 -11.51
N ALA A 430 33.55 22.69 -12.03
CA ALA A 430 34.02 23.88 -11.32
C ALA A 430 32.85 24.78 -10.88
N LYS A 431 31.86 24.96 -11.75
CA LYS A 431 30.63 25.70 -11.42
C LYS A 431 29.85 25.03 -10.29
N LYS A 432 29.72 23.70 -10.30
CA LYS A 432 29.02 22.95 -9.26
C LYS A 432 29.76 22.98 -7.93
N MET A 433 31.09 22.87 -7.93
CA MET A 433 31.94 23.02 -6.74
C MET A 433 31.73 24.40 -6.10
N LYS A 434 31.78 25.47 -6.91
CA LYS A 434 31.57 26.84 -6.44
C LYS A 434 30.20 27.07 -5.80
N GLU A 435 29.14 26.55 -6.40
CA GLU A 435 27.75 26.81 -6.01
C GLU A 435 27.18 25.75 -5.03
N GLY A 436 27.86 24.62 -4.88
CA GLY A 436 27.54 23.51 -3.98
C GLY A 436 26.76 22.35 -4.63
N PRO A 437 26.63 21.19 -3.93
CA PRO A 437 26.03 19.96 -4.46
C PRO A 437 24.60 20.09 -4.99
N ASP A 438 23.81 20.97 -4.37
CA ASP A 438 22.42 21.24 -4.74
C ASP A 438 22.27 22.04 -6.05
N PHE A 439 23.34 22.70 -6.51
CA PHE A 439 23.30 23.50 -7.73
C PHE A 439 23.07 22.63 -8.96
N GLY A 440 22.18 23.04 -9.86
CA GLY A 440 21.87 22.25 -11.06
C GLY A 440 20.95 21.05 -10.85
N VAL A 441 20.43 20.85 -9.64
CA VAL A 441 19.41 19.84 -9.33
C VAL A 441 18.02 20.48 -9.43
N PHE A 442 17.24 20.17 -10.46
CA PHE A 442 15.85 20.63 -10.53
C PHE A 442 15.07 20.01 -9.39
N LYS A 443 14.56 20.86 -8.49
CA LYS A 443 13.64 20.48 -7.44
C LYS A 443 12.29 20.11 -8.04
N GLN A 444 12.22 18.93 -8.61
CA GLN A 444 10.95 18.23 -8.57
C GLN A 444 10.80 17.79 -7.12
N ASP A 445 9.95 18.49 -6.37
CA ASP A 445 9.37 17.95 -5.14
C ASP A 445 8.47 16.76 -5.51
N ILE A 446 9.03 15.77 -6.21
CA ILE A 446 8.36 14.59 -6.72
C ILE A 446 9.25 13.41 -6.29
N GLU A 447 8.64 12.40 -5.70
CA GLU A 447 9.28 11.16 -5.29
C GLU A 447 8.47 9.97 -5.78
N SER A 448 9.09 8.80 -5.86
CA SER A 448 8.37 7.57 -6.21
C SER A 448 7.32 7.26 -5.13
N ILE A 449 6.15 6.75 -5.54
CA ILE A 449 5.13 6.26 -4.60
C ILE A 449 5.74 5.23 -3.63
N PHE A 450 6.64 4.37 -4.11
CA PHE A 450 7.30 3.34 -3.31
C PHE A 450 8.24 3.91 -2.25
N GLU A 451 8.95 4.98 -2.61
CA GLU A 451 9.80 5.73 -1.66
C GLU A 451 8.94 6.38 -0.57
N ARG A 452 7.76 6.89 -0.94
CA ARG A 452 6.83 7.50 0.01
C ARG A 452 6.18 6.47 0.95
N LEU A 453 5.79 5.32 0.42
CA LEU A 453 5.28 4.18 1.21
C LEU A 453 6.30 3.71 2.25
N SER A 454 7.56 3.53 1.84
CA SER A 454 8.63 3.02 2.71
C SER A 454 9.08 4.02 3.80
N LYS A 455 8.90 5.34 3.59
CA LYS A 455 9.19 6.38 4.60
C LYS A 455 8.07 6.60 5.60
N SER A 456 6.86 6.13 5.30
CA SER A 456 5.71 6.37 6.17
C SER A 456 5.89 5.72 7.54
N ASN A 457 5.33 6.34 8.59
CA ASN A 457 5.17 5.66 9.87
C ASN A 457 3.95 4.73 9.77
N GLY A 458 4.14 3.58 9.12
CA GLY A 458 3.10 2.57 8.90
C GLY A 458 2.56 1.96 10.21
N ARG A 459 1.68 0.95 10.09
CA ARG A 459 0.92 0.36 11.21
C ARG A 459 1.75 -0.23 12.36
N HIS A 460 3.06 -0.39 12.18
CA HIS A 460 4.00 -0.94 13.18
C HIS A 460 5.20 -0.03 13.49
N GLY A 461 5.16 1.25 13.12
CA GLY A 461 6.31 2.15 13.25
C GLY A 461 7.44 1.89 12.24
N LYS A 462 7.14 1.11 11.19
CA LYS A 462 7.98 0.84 10.02
C LYS A 462 7.15 1.16 8.76
N GLY A 463 7.78 1.64 7.70
CA GLY A 463 7.09 1.95 6.44
C GLY A 463 6.60 0.73 5.70
N SER A 464 5.61 0.95 4.84
CA SER A 464 4.92 -0.11 4.12
C SER A 464 5.80 -0.76 3.05
N THR A 465 5.66 -2.08 2.90
CA THR A 465 6.39 -2.85 1.90
C THR A 465 5.68 -2.79 0.55
N SER A 466 6.45 -2.74 -0.53
CA SER A 466 5.87 -2.61 -1.87
C SER A 466 6.60 -3.44 -2.92
N ALA A 467 5.86 -3.99 -3.89
CA ALA A 467 6.41 -4.75 -5.00
C ALA A 467 5.98 -4.19 -6.36
N VAL A 468 6.87 -4.29 -7.36
CA VAL A 468 6.64 -3.93 -8.76
C VAL A 468 6.89 -5.13 -9.64
N ILE A 469 5.90 -5.53 -10.42
CA ILE A 469 5.98 -6.66 -11.34
C ILE A 469 5.63 -6.15 -12.74
N ASP A 470 6.64 -6.02 -13.60
CA ASP A 470 6.46 -5.41 -14.92
C ASP A 470 7.46 -5.99 -15.94
N HIS A 471 7.13 -5.77 -17.21
CA HIS A 471 7.98 -6.08 -18.34
C HIS A 471 9.28 -5.25 -18.33
N GLY A 472 10.36 -5.85 -18.81
CA GLY A 472 11.67 -5.18 -18.89
C GLY A 472 12.38 -5.16 -17.54
N ASN A 473 13.09 -4.09 -17.19
CA ASN A 473 13.80 -3.97 -15.91
C ASN A 473 13.13 -2.92 -15.01
N PRO A 474 12.06 -3.26 -14.28
CA PRO A 474 11.37 -2.31 -13.41
C PRO A 474 12.27 -1.70 -12.33
N ARG A 475 13.32 -2.40 -11.89
CA ARG A 475 14.27 -1.89 -10.89
C ARG A 475 15.14 -0.75 -11.41
N ALA A 476 15.48 -0.76 -12.70
CA ALA A 476 16.20 0.34 -13.36
C ALA A 476 15.29 1.54 -13.69
N TRP A 477 13.97 1.38 -13.61
CA TRP A 477 12.99 2.39 -14.04
C TRP A 477 12.14 2.91 -12.87
N HIS A 478 10.86 2.56 -12.84
CA HIS A 478 9.89 3.11 -11.89
C HIS A 478 9.84 2.34 -10.55
N GLY A 479 10.42 1.15 -10.49
CA GLY A 479 10.47 0.28 -9.32
C GLY A 479 11.77 0.37 -8.51
N ALA A 480 12.68 1.29 -8.82
CA ALA A 480 13.98 1.44 -8.15
C ALA A 480 13.88 1.58 -6.61
N LYS A 481 12.79 2.19 -6.13
CA LYS A 481 12.54 2.44 -4.70
C LYS A 481 11.51 1.49 -4.08
N ALA A 482 11.10 0.44 -4.80
CA ALA A 482 10.23 -0.61 -4.26
C ALA A 482 11.04 -1.60 -3.40
N THR A 483 10.37 -2.23 -2.42
CA THR A 483 10.95 -3.30 -1.61
C THR A 483 11.36 -4.50 -2.48
N ALA A 484 10.53 -4.83 -3.47
CA ALA A 484 10.79 -5.85 -4.47
C ALA A 484 10.47 -5.34 -5.88
N ALA A 485 11.26 -5.75 -6.87
CA ALA A 485 11.01 -5.49 -8.29
C ALA A 485 11.29 -6.77 -9.07
N VAL A 486 10.29 -7.25 -9.81
CA VAL A 486 10.33 -8.49 -10.59
C VAL A 486 10.22 -8.13 -12.07
N SER A 487 11.23 -8.55 -12.83
CA SER A 487 11.27 -8.44 -14.28
C SER A 487 10.51 -9.61 -14.91
N CYS A 488 9.60 -9.31 -15.83
CA CYS A 488 8.81 -10.30 -16.55
C CYS A 488 9.02 -10.17 -18.06
N GLN A 489 8.80 -11.27 -18.78
CA GLN A 489 8.77 -11.30 -20.24
C GLN A 489 7.35 -11.50 -20.80
N THR A 490 6.45 -12.07 -20.01
CA THR A 490 5.06 -12.37 -20.40
C THR A 490 4.08 -11.91 -19.33
N ASP A 491 2.84 -11.65 -19.74
CA ASP A 491 1.75 -11.29 -18.83
C ASP A 491 1.41 -12.41 -17.82
N ASP A 492 1.66 -13.68 -18.16
CA ASP A 492 1.49 -14.81 -17.23
C ASP A 492 2.54 -14.80 -16.11
N GLN A 493 3.79 -14.42 -16.42
CA GLN A 493 4.81 -14.18 -15.39
C GLN A 493 4.42 -13.00 -14.51
N VAL A 494 3.82 -11.94 -15.09
CA VAL A 494 3.30 -10.81 -14.31
C VAL A 494 2.22 -11.28 -13.34
N VAL A 495 1.27 -12.10 -13.80
CA VAL A 495 0.20 -12.67 -12.96
C VAL A 495 0.78 -13.50 -11.81
N ALA A 496 1.69 -14.42 -12.10
CA ALA A 496 2.34 -15.23 -11.07
C ALA A 496 3.10 -14.37 -10.06
N GLY A 497 3.86 -13.38 -10.52
CA GLY A 497 4.59 -12.45 -9.67
C GLY A 497 3.70 -11.57 -8.80
N VAL A 498 2.56 -11.10 -9.34
CA VAL A 498 1.57 -10.32 -8.56
C VAL A 498 0.96 -11.18 -7.45
N ILE A 499 0.60 -12.43 -7.75
CA ILE A 499 0.00 -13.35 -6.77
C ILE A 499 0.98 -13.66 -5.63
N ASP A 500 2.23 -13.97 -5.97
CA ASP A 500 3.28 -14.24 -4.97
C ASP A 500 3.59 -12.99 -4.12
N ALA A 501 3.81 -11.85 -4.77
CA ALA A 501 4.12 -10.60 -4.08
C ALA A 501 2.99 -10.15 -3.14
N ALA A 502 1.73 -10.36 -3.53
CA ALA A 502 0.57 -9.99 -2.71
C ALA A 502 0.49 -10.77 -1.40
N GLN A 503 1.16 -11.92 -1.25
CA GLN A 503 1.20 -12.63 0.03
C GLN A 503 2.02 -11.85 1.08
N ASN A 504 3.07 -11.15 0.66
CA ASN A 504 4.10 -10.62 1.55
C ASN A 504 4.29 -9.09 1.51
N HIS A 505 3.64 -8.39 0.58
CA HIS A 505 3.76 -6.94 0.44
C HIS A 505 2.42 -6.22 0.70
N ASP A 506 2.50 -5.02 1.29
CA ASP A 506 1.32 -4.19 1.56
C ASP A 506 0.72 -3.61 0.26
N PHE A 507 1.59 -3.20 -0.68
CA PHE A 507 1.18 -2.62 -1.96
C PHE A 507 1.90 -3.30 -3.14
N VAL A 508 1.13 -3.78 -4.12
CA VAL A 508 1.68 -4.44 -5.31
C VAL A 508 1.21 -3.73 -6.58
N PHE A 509 2.15 -3.39 -7.46
CA PHE A 509 1.87 -2.88 -8.78
C PHE A 509 2.19 -3.95 -9.85
N GLY A 510 1.26 -4.15 -10.79
CA GLY A 510 1.45 -5.02 -11.95
C GLY A 510 0.99 -4.35 -13.25
N ARG A 511 1.57 -4.72 -14.39
CA ARG A 511 1.14 -4.22 -15.71
C ARG A 511 1.02 -5.33 -16.74
N LEU A 512 -0.14 -5.43 -17.37
CA LEU A 512 -0.44 -6.37 -18.45
C LEU A 512 -0.46 -5.62 -19.78
N LEU A 513 0.34 -6.04 -20.77
CA LEU A 513 0.55 -5.31 -22.02
C LEU A 513 -0.06 -5.98 -23.25
N GLU A 514 -0.34 -7.29 -23.19
CA GLU A 514 -0.69 -8.11 -24.36
C GLU A 514 -1.93 -7.57 -25.10
N LEU A 515 -2.94 -7.11 -24.37
CA LEU A 515 -4.14 -6.53 -24.97
C LEU A 515 -3.85 -5.26 -25.77
N SER A 516 -3.06 -4.33 -25.21
CA SER A 516 -2.69 -3.10 -25.91
C SER A 516 -1.78 -3.34 -27.12
N GLN A 517 -0.97 -4.40 -27.08
CA GLN A 517 -0.14 -4.83 -28.20
C GLN A 517 -1.02 -5.40 -29.32
N ALA A 518 -1.97 -6.29 -28.99
CA ALA A 518 -2.92 -6.86 -29.94
C ALA A 518 -3.83 -5.79 -30.58
N LEU A 519 -4.18 -4.73 -29.85
CA LEU A 519 -4.96 -3.59 -30.38
C LEU A 519 -4.10 -2.58 -31.19
N GLY A 520 -2.77 -2.72 -31.21
CA GLY A 520 -1.86 -1.77 -31.84
C GLY A 520 -1.77 -0.41 -31.14
N TRP A 521 -2.11 -0.35 -29.84
CA TRP A 521 -2.05 0.88 -29.04
C TRP A 521 -0.62 1.22 -28.61
N THR A 522 0.26 0.22 -28.57
CA THR A 522 1.69 0.39 -28.29
C THR A 522 2.51 0.19 -29.55
N THR A 523 3.33 1.17 -29.91
CA THR A 523 4.36 1.00 -30.93
C THR A 523 5.61 0.44 -30.26
N PRO A 524 6.20 -0.68 -30.72
CA PRO A 524 7.46 -1.15 -30.20
C PRO A 524 8.51 -0.05 -30.35
N ARG A 525 9.24 0.25 -29.27
CA ARG A 525 10.42 1.12 -29.38
C ARG A 525 11.46 0.33 -30.16
N ALA A 526 11.91 0.84 -31.32
CA ALA A 526 12.97 0.20 -32.09
C ALA A 526 14.15 -0.11 -31.17
N GLN A 527 14.56 -1.38 -31.13
CA GLN A 527 15.76 -1.76 -30.37
C GLN A 527 16.97 -1.07 -31.01
N PRO A 528 17.87 -0.47 -30.22
CA PRO A 528 19.08 0.15 -30.76
C PRO A 528 20.00 -0.82 -31.52
N ASN A 529 19.78 -2.14 -31.41
CA ASN A 529 20.65 -3.19 -31.95
C ASN A 529 19.93 -4.13 -32.95
N ALA A 530 19.03 -3.62 -33.80
CA ALA A 530 18.53 -4.41 -34.93
C ALA A 530 19.41 -4.15 -36.16
N THR A 531 20.31 -5.08 -36.46
CA THR A 531 21.11 -5.13 -37.68
C THR A 531 20.20 -5.33 -38.90
N SER A 532 20.39 -4.50 -39.93
CA SER A 532 19.71 -4.46 -41.25
C SER A 532 18.31 -3.79 -41.29
N PRO A 533 18.04 -2.93 -42.31
CA PRO A 533 16.68 -2.54 -42.63
C PRO A 533 16.02 -3.69 -43.38
N THR A 534 15.55 -4.70 -42.65
CA THR A 534 14.54 -5.60 -43.21
C THR A 534 13.34 -4.71 -43.57
N PRO A 535 12.81 -4.76 -44.82
CA PRO A 535 11.64 -3.97 -45.16
C PRO A 535 10.57 -4.27 -44.11
N THR A 536 10.14 -3.23 -43.41
CA THR A 536 9.06 -3.30 -42.43
C THR A 536 7.93 -4.08 -43.11
N PRO A 537 7.51 -5.25 -42.60
CA PRO A 537 6.29 -5.84 -43.10
C PRO A 537 5.23 -4.76 -42.94
N THR A 538 4.54 -4.44 -44.03
CA THR A 538 3.35 -3.59 -44.04
C THR A 538 2.57 -3.91 -42.78
N PRO A 539 2.20 -2.94 -41.92
CA PRO A 539 1.52 -3.25 -40.68
C PRO A 539 0.21 -3.95 -41.02
N THR A 540 0.23 -5.28 -40.98
CA THR A 540 -0.96 -6.09 -41.13
C THR A 540 -1.82 -5.69 -39.96
N GLU A 541 -3.00 -5.11 -40.23
CA GLU A 541 -3.96 -4.83 -39.17
C GLU A 541 -4.13 -6.12 -38.35
N PRO A 542 -4.03 -6.05 -37.02
CA PRO A 542 -4.16 -7.24 -36.18
C PRO A 542 -5.49 -7.92 -36.51
N ASP A 543 -5.42 -9.20 -36.82
CA ASP A 543 -6.55 -10.00 -37.24
C ASP A 543 -7.53 -10.16 -36.06
N ALA A 544 -8.83 -10.08 -36.35
CA ALA A 544 -9.90 -10.19 -35.36
C ALA A 544 -9.74 -11.36 -34.35
N PRO A 545 -9.32 -12.59 -34.74
CA PRO A 545 -9.16 -13.67 -33.77
C PRO A 545 -8.04 -13.44 -32.75
N THR A 546 -6.95 -12.75 -33.11
CA THR A 546 -5.87 -12.40 -32.19
C THR A 546 -6.34 -11.41 -31.11
N ILE A 547 -7.19 -10.44 -31.48
CA ILE A 547 -7.78 -9.48 -30.54
C ILE A 547 -8.74 -10.18 -29.57
N GLU A 548 -9.60 -11.07 -30.07
CA GLU A 548 -10.53 -11.84 -29.23
C GLU A 548 -9.78 -12.76 -28.26
N ALA A 549 -8.70 -13.41 -28.70
CA ALA A 549 -7.83 -14.21 -27.83
C ALA A 549 -7.18 -13.36 -26.72
N ALA A 550 -6.73 -12.15 -27.03
CA ALA A 550 -6.15 -11.24 -26.04
C ALA A 550 -7.17 -10.78 -24.98
N TYR A 551 -8.42 -10.52 -25.37
CA TYR A 551 -9.51 -10.24 -24.41
C TYR A 551 -9.79 -11.43 -23.49
N ALA A 552 -9.87 -12.64 -24.07
CA ALA A 552 -10.08 -13.87 -23.30
C ALA A 552 -8.93 -14.13 -22.30
N ALA A 553 -7.67 -13.90 -22.72
CA ALA A 553 -6.49 -14.05 -21.87
C ALA A 553 -6.50 -13.04 -20.71
N VAL A 554 -6.78 -11.77 -20.96
CA VAL A 554 -6.90 -10.74 -19.90
C VAL A 554 -8.02 -11.08 -18.92
N ASN A 555 -9.17 -11.56 -19.41
CA ASN A 555 -10.28 -11.99 -18.57
C ASN A 555 -9.86 -13.14 -17.63
N ALA A 556 -9.20 -14.18 -18.17
CA ALA A 556 -8.72 -15.32 -17.38
C ALA A 556 -7.67 -14.91 -16.33
N ARG A 557 -6.75 -14.02 -16.70
CA ARG A 557 -5.69 -13.52 -15.82
C ARG A 557 -6.23 -12.68 -14.67
N ILE A 558 -7.16 -11.76 -14.94
CA ILE A 558 -7.82 -10.96 -13.89
C ILE A 558 -8.60 -11.88 -12.95
N ALA A 559 -9.32 -12.88 -13.47
CA ALA A 559 -10.04 -13.85 -12.64
C ALA A 559 -9.11 -14.66 -11.74
N THR A 560 -7.96 -15.07 -12.27
CA THR A 560 -6.93 -15.80 -11.52
C THR A 560 -6.36 -14.93 -10.39
N ILE A 561 -5.99 -13.68 -10.67
CA ILE A 561 -5.52 -12.74 -9.65
C ILE A 561 -6.59 -12.55 -8.58
N HIS A 562 -7.82 -12.20 -8.96
CA HIS A 562 -8.90 -11.97 -8.00
C HIS A 562 -9.14 -13.18 -7.07
N LYS A 563 -9.13 -14.41 -7.63
CA LYS A 563 -9.33 -15.66 -6.87
C LYS A 563 -8.18 -15.95 -5.89
N SER A 564 -6.95 -15.58 -6.24
CA SER A 564 -5.76 -15.89 -5.44
C SER A 564 -5.45 -14.86 -4.36
N LEU A 565 -6.07 -13.68 -4.40
CA LEU A 565 -5.82 -12.63 -3.42
C LEU A 565 -6.49 -12.91 -2.07
N PRO A 566 -5.83 -12.58 -0.94
CA PRO A 566 -6.43 -12.70 0.38
C PRO A 566 -7.69 -11.83 0.53
N ALA A 567 -8.68 -12.30 1.28
CA ALA A 567 -9.86 -11.51 1.60
C ALA A 567 -9.48 -10.20 2.32
N GLY A 568 -10.19 -9.11 2.00
CA GLY A 568 -9.88 -7.77 2.49
C GLY A 568 -8.77 -7.04 1.73
N THR A 569 -8.28 -7.61 0.62
CA THR A 569 -7.37 -6.93 -0.31
C THR A 569 -8.16 -5.96 -1.19
N VAL A 570 -7.69 -4.72 -1.32
CA VAL A 570 -8.22 -3.78 -2.32
C VAL A 570 -7.60 -4.11 -3.67
N LEU A 571 -8.41 -4.52 -4.65
CA LEU A 571 -7.97 -4.72 -6.02
C LEU A 571 -8.45 -3.55 -6.88
N CYS A 572 -7.50 -2.92 -7.56
CA CYS A 572 -7.77 -1.86 -8.51
C CYS A 572 -7.24 -2.23 -9.89
N ILE A 573 -8.09 -2.12 -10.90
CA ILE A 573 -7.70 -2.24 -12.31
C ILE A 573 -7.83 -0.87 -12.93
N MET A 574 -6.85 -0.46 -13.72
CA MET A 574 -6.88 0.80 -14.44
C MET A 574 -6.48 0.57 -15.90
N SER A 575 -7.24 1.12 -16.85
CA SER A 575 -6.89 1.06 -18.27
C SER A 575 -5.80 2.05 -18.65
N GLY A 576 -5.68 3.12 -17.87
CA GLY A 576 -4.67 4.17 -18.00
C GLY A 576 -5.05 5.26 -18.99
N ASN A 577 -5.17 4.92 -20.28
CA ASN A 577 -5.55 5.85 -21.34
C ASN A 577 -6.39 5.15 -22.42
N GLY A 578 -6.97 5.94 -23.31
CA GLY A 578 -7.84 5.48 -24.40
C GLY A 578 -7.03 5.29 -25.68
N ASP A 579 -7.70 4.97 -26.78
CA ASP A 579 -7.06 4.66 -28.06
C ASP A 579 -6.16 5.82 -28.55
N PRO A 580 -4.82 5.62 -28.59
CA PRO A 580 -3.89 6.67 -28.99
C PRO A 580 -3.61 6.69 -30.49
N ARG A 581 -4.12 5.74 -31.28
CA ARG A 581 -3.69 5.52 -32.68
C ARG A 581 -3.98 6.71 -33.59
N ASN A 582 -5.17 7.29 -33.48
CA ASN A 582 -5.54 8.48 -34.27
C ASN A 582 -4.66 9.69 -33.93
N MET A 583 -4.38 9.91 -32.63
CA MET A 583 -3.46 10.96 -32.18
C MET A 583 -2.04 10.71 -32.72
N SER A 584 -1.56 9.47 -32.65
CA SER A 584 -0.22 9.09 -33.14
C SER A 584 -0.09 9.30 -34.65
N ALA A 585 -1.10 8.90 -35.44
CA ALA A 585 -1.14 9.09 -36.88
C ALA A 585 -1.10 10.58 -37.27
N LEU A 586 -1.90 11.42 -36.61
CA LEU A 586 -1.92 12.86 -36.83
C LEU A 586 -0.60 13.52 -36.40
N ASN A 587 -0.01 13.13 -35.27
CA ASN A 587 1.31 13.63 -34.85
C ASN A 587 2.43 13.21 -35.81
N THR A 588 2.36 12.00 -36.39
CA THR A 588 3.30 11.53 -37.41
C THR A 588 3.17 12.35 -38.68
N LYS A 589 1.94 12.63 -39.13
CA LYS A 589 1.68 13.54 -40.26
C LYS A 589 2.22 14.95 -39.99
N LYS A 590 1.95 15.52 -38.81
CA LYS A 590 2.47 16.82 -38.40
C LYS A 590 4.00 16.86 -38.43
N SER A 591 4.65 15.83 -37.88
CA SER A 591 6.10 15.75 -37.82
C SER A 591 6.73 15.67 -39.22
N ARG A 592 6.11 14.93 -40.14
CA ARG A 592 6.52 14.86 -41.56
C ARG A 592 6.39 16.23 -42.24
N TRP A 593 5.26 16.92 -42.05
CA TRP A 593 5.06 18.28 -42.54
C TRP A 593 6.11 19.26 -41.99
N ASP A 594 6.32 19.29 -40.68
CA ASP A 594 7.31 20.15 -40.02
C ASP A 594 8.74 19.85 -40.47
N GLY A 595 9.04 18.58 -40.82
CA GLY A 595 10.31 18.17 -41.41
C GLY A 595 10.49 18.74 -42.83
N MET A 596 9.49 18.54 -43.70
CA MET A 596 9.51 19.06 -45.07
C MET A 596 9.61 20.60 -45.12
N MET A 597 8.94 21.30 -44.22
CA MET A 597 9.03 22.75 -44.11
C MET A 597 10.42 23.21 -43.60
N ARG A 598 11.08 22.44 -42.74
CA ARG A 598 12.46 22.70 -42.27
C ARG A 598 13.50 22.53 -43.36
N GLU A 599 13.27 21.64 -44.33
CA GLU A 599 14.08 21.48 -45.55
C GLU A 599 13.92 22.65 -46.54
N ARG A 600 13.21 23.72 -46.17
CA ARG A 600 12.94 24.94 -46.98
C ARG A 600 12.17 24.67 -48.28
N LYS A 601 11.43 23.55 -48.37
CA LYS A 601 10.45 23.34 -49.45
C LYS A 601 9.34 24.38 -49.31
N ARG A 602 8.90 24.99 -50.41
CA ARG A 602 7.71 25.86 -50.36
C ARG A 602 6.48 24.97 -50.22
N PRO A 603 5.39 25.43 -49.57
CA PRO A 603 4.17 24.65 -49.42
C PRO A 603 3.61 24.08 -50.74
N GLU A 604 3.79 24.82 -51.83
CA GLU A 604 3.39 24.45 -53.20
C GLU A 604 4.13 23.23 -53.75
N ASP A 605 5.35 22.98 -53.28
CA ASP A 605 6.22 21.87 -53.73
C ASP A 605 5.94 20.57 -52.95
N ILE A 606 5.03 20.60 -51.96
CA ILE A 606 4.65 19.46 -51.10
C ILE A 606 3.31 18.90 -51.60
N PRO A 607 3.17 17.57 -51.77
CA PRO A 607 1.89 16.96 -52.14
C PRO A 607 0.76 17.37 -51.19
N GLN A 608 -0.39 17.77 -51.74
CA GLN A 608 -1.53 18.27 -50.96
C GLN A 608 -2.03 17.28 -49.88
N ALA A 609 -1.85 15.97 -50.11
CA ALA A 609 -2.18 14.94 -49.14
C ALA A 609 -1.37 15.03 -47.83
N GLU A 610 -0.15 15.57 -47.90
CA GLU A 610 0.77 15.74 -46.77
C GLU A 610 0.64 17.12 -46.09
N TRP A 611 -0.27 17.98 -46.58
CA TRP A 611 -0.47 19.30 -46.00
C TRP A 611 -1.03 19.23 -44.58
N TRP A 612 -0.48 20.09 -43.71
CA TRP A 612 -0.98 20.34 -42.36
C TRP A 612 -1.94 21.52 -42.33
N THR A 613 -3.21 21.28 -42.01
CA THR A 613 -4.26 22.31 -42.00
C THR A 613 -4.74 22.64 -40.58
N MET A 614 -5.43 23.78 -40.41
CA MET A 614 -6.06 24.13 -39.13
C MET A 614 -7.10 23.08 -38.68
N GLU A 615 -7.82 22.48 -39.64
CA GLU A 615 -8.77 21.40 -39.37
C GLU A 615 -8.06 20.16 -38.81
N GLN A 616 -6.94 19.75 -39.39
CA GLN A 616 -6.12 18.65 -38.86
C GLN A 616 -5.56 18.97 -37.47
N GLY A 617 -5.23 20.23 -37.20
CA GLY A 617 -4.90 20.72 -35.86
C GLY A 617 -6.01 20.46 -34.85
N ARG A 618 -7.26 20.82 -35.18
CA ARG A 618 -8.42 20.57 -34.32
C ARG A 618 -8.72 19.07 -34.16
N LEU A 619 -8.60 18.29 -35.23
CA LEU A 619 -8.73 16.83 -35.16
C LEU A 619 -7.67 16.19 -34.24
N LEU A 620 -6.45 16.71 -34.24
CA LEU A 620 -5.39 16.27 -33.34
C LEU A 620 -5.72 16.57 -31.87
N GLU A 621 -6.29 17.75 -31.59
CA GLU A 621 -6.75 18.10 -30.25
C GLU A 621 -7.88 17.17 -29.78
N ASP A 622 -8.89 16.95 -30.61
CA ASP A 622 -10.00 16.04 -30.31
C ASP A 622 -9.53 14.59 -30.12
N ALA A 623 -8.62 14.10 -30.98
CA ALA A 623 -8.03 12.78 -30.86
C ALA A 623 -7.19 12.64 -29.59
N THR A 624 -6.47 13.69 -29.19
CA THR A 624 -5.69 13.72 -27.95
C THR A 624 -6.61 13.67 -26.72
N GLU A 625 -7.72 14.41 -26.72
CA GLU A 625 -8.69 14.37 -25.62
C GLU A 625 -9.42 13.03 -25.51
N ARG A 626 -9.64 12.32 -26.62
CA ARG A 626 -10.11 10.92 -26.59
C ARG A 626 -9.04 9.97 -26.05
N ALA A 627 -7.79 10.11 -26.51
CA ALA A 627 -6.67 9.30 -26.04
C ALA A 627 -6.41 9.47 -24.54
N LYS A 628 -6.73 10.63 -23.94
CA LYS A 628 -6.61 10.84 -22.48
C LYS A 628 -7.64 10.07 -21.64
N ARG A 629 -8.69 9.50 -22.22
CA ARG A 629 -9.79 8.88 -21.44
C ARG A 629 -9.45 7.46 -21.01
N GLY A 630 -9.53 7.17 -19.73
CA GLY A 630 -9.36 5.83 -19.20
C GLY A 630 -10.53 5.40 -18.32
N LEU A 631 -10.39 4.22 -17.75
CA LEU A 631 -11.27 3.66 -16.74
C LEU A 631 -10.44 3.20 -15.54
N ALA A 632 -11.01 3.31 -14.35
CA ALA A 632 -10.53 2.66 -13.14
C ALA A 632 -11.66 1.87 -12.48
N PHE A 633 -11.32 0.74 -11.89
CA PHE A 633 -12.24 -0.15 -11.20
C PHE A 633 -11.67 -0.40 -9.81
N PHE A 634 -12.52 -0.38 -8.79
CA PHE A 634 -12.13 -0.63 -7.41
C PHE A 634 -13.07 -1.66 -6.80
N CYS A 635 -12.51 -2.72 -6.22
CA CYS A 635 -13.26 -3.66 -5.41
C CYS A 635 -12.46 -4.03 -4.16
N LEU A 636 -13.19 -4.58 -3.19
CA LEU A 636 -12.62 -5.26 -2.04
C LEU A 636 -12.82 -6.75 -2.28
N VAL A 637 -11.75 -7.55 -2.28
CA VAL A 637 -11.84 -9.00 -2.43
C VAL A 637 -12.57 -9.56 -1.21
N THR A 638 -13.81 -10.04 -1.39
CA THR A 638 -14.64 -10.64 -0.33
C THR A 638 -14.50 -12.17 -0.29
N ASN A 639 -15.03 -12.79 0.77
CA ASN A 639 -15.11 -14.25 0.85
C ASN A 639 -15.94 -14.79 -0.34
N THR A 640 -15.48 -15.88 -0.95
CA THR A 640 -15.86 -16.29 -2.32
C THR A 640 -17.06 -17.24 -2.41
N GLU A 641 -17.76 -17.51 -1.30
CA GLU A 641 -18.89 -18.46 -1.23
C GLU A 641 -20.23 -17.80 -1.60
N PHE A 642 -20.32 -17.24 -2.81
CA PHE A 642 -21.56 -16.64 -3.34
C PHE A 642 -21.86 -17.16 -4.74
N PRO A 643 -23.16 -17.24 -5.14
CA PRO A 643 -23.54 -17.67 -6.48
C PRO A 643 -22.93 -16.76 -7.55
N GLY A 644 -22.44 -17.36 -8.65
CA GLY A 644 -21.87 -16.64 -9.80
C GLY A 644 -20.38 -16.33 -9.72
N VAL A 645 -19.67 -16.76 -8.67
CA VAL A 645 -18.22 -16.54 -8.50
C VAL A 645 -17.37 -17.60 -9.23
N TYR A 646 -17.88 -18.82 -9.40
CA TYR A 646 -17.15 -19.93 -10.01
C TYR A 646 -17.91 -20.49 -11.23
N PRO A 647 -17.29 -20.55 -12.42
CA PRO A 647 -17.90 -21.20 -13.58
C PRO A 647 -18.11 -22.70 -13.31
N GLY A 648 -19.35 -23.17 -13.37
CA GLY A 648 -19.70 -24.58 -13.17
C GLY A 648 -20.01 -25.01 -11.73
N GLU A 649 -19.89 -24.11 -10.75
CA GLU A 649 -20.32 -24.37 -9.37
C GLU A 649 -21.51 -23.47 -9.01
N ASP A 650 -22.59 -24.08 -8.53
CA ASP A 650 -23.77 -23.36 -8.03
C ASP A 650 -23.70 -23.23 -6.50
N HIS A 651 -23.23 -22.06 -6.05
CA HIS A 651 -23.25 -21.65 -4.64
C HIS A 651 -24.49 -20.81 -4.30
N SER A 652 -25.57 -20.88 -5.07
CA SER A 652 -26.84 -20.28 -4.68
C SER A 652 -27.28 -20.82 -3.32
N TRP A 653 -28.00 -19.97 -2.57
CA TRP A 653 -28.53 -20.40 -1.29
C TRP A 653 -29.50 -21.56 -1.52
N ASP A 654 -29.16 -22.69 -0.92
CA ASP A 654 -29.92 -23.92 -1.00
C ASP A 654 -30.11 -24.43 0.43
N PHE A 655 -31.37 -24.47 0.86
CA PHE A 655 -31.72 -24.85 2.22
C PHE A 655 -31.42 -26.33 2.51
N ASP A 656 -31.60 -27.21 1.52
CA ASP A 656 -31.36 -28.63 1.70
C ASP A 656 -29.86 -28.92 1.78
N LYS A 657 -29.05 -28.31 0.90
CA LYS A 657 -27.57 -28.38 1.01
C LYS A 657 -27.06 -27.79 2.32
N PHE A 658 -27.63 -26.69 2.78
CA PHE A 658 -27.28 -26.12 4.09
C PHE A 658 -27.63 -27.08 5.22
N LYS A 659 -28.81 -27.69 5.19
CA LYS A 659 -29.27 -28.64 6.22
C LYS A 659 -28.41 -29.91 6.25
N GLU A 660 -27.93 -30.38 5.11
CA GLU A 660 -27.00 -31.52 5.01
C GLU A 660 -25.62 -31.20 5.59
N LYS A 661 -25.11 -29.98 5.36
CA LYS A 661 -23.79 -29.54 5.86
C LYS A 661 -23.81 -29.12 7.33
N LEU A 662 -24.95 -28.64 7.83
CA LEU A 662 -25.07 -28.16 9.19
C LEU A 662 -24.94 -29.32 10.18
N HIS A 663 -23.87 -29.30 10.96
CA HIS A 663 -23.62 -30.30 11.99
C HIS A 663 -23.24 -29.63 13.31
N VAL A 664 -23.91 -30.05 14.39
CA VAL A 664 -23.66 -29.54 15.75
C VAL A 664 -23.32 -30.70 16.66
N GLU A 665 -22.15 -30.66 17.28
CA GLU A 665 -21.68 -31.72 18.19
C GLU A 665 -21.30 -31.14 19.55
N VAL A 666 -22.05 -31.50 20.60
CA VAL A 666 -21.71 -31.10 21.97
C VAL A 666 -20.60 -32.02 22.48
N ARG A 667 -19.44 -31.46 22.83
CA ARG A 667 -18.27 -32.22 23.30
C ARG A 667 -18.31 -32.49 24.79
N GLY A 668 -18.92 -31.58 25.55
CA GLY A 668 -19.05 -31.69 26.99
C GLY A 668 -19.38 -30.34 27.61
N GLY A 669 -19.88 -30.37 28.84
CA GLY A 669 -20.22 -29.18 29.60
C GLY A 669 -21.00 -29.49 30.86
N ASP A 670 -21.14 -28.48 31.71
CA ASP A 670 -21.91 -28.45 32.93
C ASP A 670 -22.68 -27.12 33.04
N ASP A 671 -23.19 -26.80 34.23
CA ASP A 671 -23.91 -25.53 34.47
C ASP A 671 -23.02 -24.28 34.24
N GLU A 672 -21.71 -24.39 34.37
CA GLU A 672 -20.76 -23.28 34.29
C GLU A 672 -20.21 -23.09 32.88
N ALA A 673 -19.93 -24.15 32.14
CA ALA A 673 -19.38 -24.04 30.79
C ALA A 673 -19.86 -25.14 29.84
N VAL A 674 -19.97 -24.82 28.55
CA VAL A 674 -20.26 -25.78 27.48
C VAL A 674 -19.34 -25.59 26.28
N ASP A 675 -18.78 -26.69 25.80
CA ASP A 675 -17.96 -26.77 24.59
C ASP A 675 -18.72 -27.55 23.50
N PHE A 676 -18.86 -26.97 22.31
CA PHE A 676 -19.52 -27.62 21.17
C PHE A 676 -18.93 -27.19 19.83
N ASP A 677 -19.14 -28.01 18.82
CA ASP A 677 -18.74 -27.75 17.44
C ASP A 677 -19.97 -27.31 16.63
N LEU A 678 -19.80 -26.27 15.82
CA LEU A 678 -20.78 -25.76 14.88
C LEU A 678 -20.13 -25.77 13.49
N VAL A 679 -20.56 -26.69 12.64
CA VAL A 679 -20.00 -26.94 11.32
C VAL A 679 -21.03 -26.61 10.23
N GLY A 680 -20.57 -26.08 9.09
CA GLY A 680 -21.40 -25.82 7.91
C GLY A 680 -22.13 -24.46 7.95
N VAL A 681 -21.72 -23.55 8.83
CA VAL A 681 -22.23 -22.17 8.88
C VAL A 681 -21.16 -21.18 8.44
N ASP A 682 -21.57 -19.98 8.02
CA ASP A 682 -20.64 -18.88 7.79
C ASP A 682 -20.24 -18.16 9.09
N ALA A 683 -19.10 -17.49 9.07
CA ALA A 683 -18.59 -16.69 10.17
C ALA A 683 -19.55 -15.58 10.61
N SER A 684 -20.38 -15.03 9.71
CA SER A 684 -21.40 -14.03 10.04
C SER A 684 -22.45 -14.56 11.02
N ILE A 685 -22.94 -15.79 10.81
CA ILE A 685 -23.93 -16.44 11.67
C ILE A 685 -23.30 -16.81 13.02
N ALA A 686 -22.13 -17.45 12.99
CA ALA A 686 -21.39 -17.81 14.21
C ALA A 686 -21.09 -16.57 15.07
N ASN A 687 -20.60 -15.49 14.46
CA ASN A 687 -20.33 -14.24 15.18
C ASN A 687 -21.60 -13.52 15.64
N ALA A 688 -22.70 -13.62 14.91
CA ALA A 688 -23.99 -13.09 15.37
C ALA A 688 -24.44 -13.78 16.66
N PHE A 689 -24.38 -15.11 16.74
CA PHE A 689 -24.68 -15.83 17.98
C PHE A 689 -23.75 -15.44 19.13
N ARG A 690 -22.44 -15.35 18.87
CA ARG A 690 -21.47 -14.88 19.87
C ARG A 690 -21.82 -13.49 20.41
N ARG A 691 -22.25 -12.56 19.55
CA ARG A 691 -22.65 -11.20 19.95
C ARG A 691 -23.95 -11.19 20.75
N ILE A 692 -24.94 -11.96 20.32
CA ILE A 692 -26.23 -12.09 21.02
C ILE A 692 -26.01 -12.65 22.43
N LEU A 693 -25.20 -13.70 22.57
CA LEU A 693 -24.84 -14.29 23.86
C LEU A 693 -24.27 -13.27 24.85
N ILE A 694 -23.42 -12.36 24.37
CA ILE A 694 -22.76 -11.35 25.21
C ILE A 694 -23.67 -10.17 25.55
N ALA A 695 -24.46 -9.70 24.58
CA ALA A 695 -25.09 -8.39 24.67
C ALA A 695 -26.62 -8.41 24.72
N GLU A 696 -27.29 -9.47 24.25
CA GLU A 696 -28.72 -9.41 23.96
C GLU A 696 -29.56 -10.47 24.64
N VAL A 697 -28.94 -11.56 25.12
CA VAL A 697 -29.63 -12.51 25.99
C VAL A 697 -29.92 -11.82 27.33
N PRO A 698 -31.19 -11.68 27.74
CA PRO A 698 -31.54 -10.94 28.94
C PRO A 698 -31.24 -11.73 30.20
N THR A 699 -30.90 -11.02 31.27
CA THR A 699 -30.72 -11.56 32.63
C THR A 699 -31.33 -10.63 33.67
N VAL A 700 -31.28 -11.02 34.93
CA VAL A 700 -31.75 -10.25 36.09
C VAL A 700 -30.54 -9.82 36.91
N ALA A 701 -30.42 -8.52 37.19
CA ALA A 701 -29.34 -7.98 38.02
C ALA A 701 -29.83 -6.78 38.86
N ILE A 702 -29.09 -6.45 39.92
CA ILE A 702 -29.41 -5.32 40.81
C ILE A 702 -29.18 -4.00 40.06
N GLU A 703 -30.20 -3.15 40.05
CA GLU A 703 -30.17 -1.82 39.45
C GLU A 703 -30.23 -0.72 40.51
N ASN A 704 -31.28 -0.75 41.34
CA ASN A 704 -31.49 0.26 42.38
C ASN A 704 -31.13 -0.30 43.74
N VAL A 705 -30.39 0.48 44.53
CA VAL A 705 -29.96 0.13 45.88
C VAL A 705 -30.40 1.26 46.81
N TYR A 706 -31.33 0.95 47.71
CA TYR A 706 -31.85 1.89 48.71
C TYR A 706 -31.16 1.63 50.04
N ILE A 707 -30.32 2.55 50.47
CA ILE A 707 -29.50 2.40 51.67
C ILE A 707 -30.17 3.16 52.82
N TRP A 708 -30.54 2.46 53.88
CA TRP A 708 -31.05 3.09 55.11
C TRP A 708 -29.92 3.41 56.08
N ASN A 709 -28.96 2.50 56.21
CA ASN A 709 -27.77 2.73 57.02
C ASN A 709 -26.54 2.01 56.43
N ASN A 710 -25.44 2.75 56.27
CA ASN A 710 -24.12 2.19 55.98
C ASN A 710 -23.09 2.88 56.86
N THR A 711 -22.63 2.19 57.90
CA THR A 711 -21.54 2.66 58.78
C THR A 711 -20.23 1.92 58.51
N SER A 712 -20.16 1.20 57.39
CA SER A 712 -18.95 0.51 56.95
C SER A 712 -17.90 1.49 56.42
N VAL A 713 -16.71 0.96 56.13
CA VAL A 713 -15.62 1.75 55.52
C VAL A 713 -15.82 1.94 54.01
N ILE A 714 -16.66 1.12 53.36
CA ILE A 714 -16.89 1.19 51.91
C ILE A 714 -17.96 2.25 51.63
N GLN A 715 -17.66 3.18 50.73
CA GLN A 715 -18.59 4.20 50.30
C GLN A 715 -19.81 3.60 49.60
N ASP A 716 -20.95 4.25 49.75
CA ASP A 716 -22.26 3.81 49.25
C ASP A 716 -22.23 3.49 47.75
N GLU A 717 -21.68 4.39 46.93
CA GLU A 717 -21.61 4.22 45.48
C GLU A 717 -20.73 3.04 45.05
N VAL A 718 -19.66 2.77 45.80
CA VAL A 718 -18.75 1.65 45.54
C VAL A 718 -19.43 0.34 45.92
N LEU A 719 -20.14 0.30 47.05
CA LEU A 719 -20.87 -0.87 47.50
C LEU A 719 -22.03 -1.19 46.57
N ALA A 720 -22.82 -0.20 46.17
CA ALA A 720 -23.91 -0.34 45.20
C ALA A 720 -23.40 -0.89 43.85
N HIS A 721 -22.27 -0.38 43.35
CA HIS A 721 -21.65 -0.91 42.13
C HIS A 721 -21.22 -2.37 42.28
N ARG A 722 -20.65 -2.77 43.44
CA ARG A 722 -20.28 -4.18 43.69
C ARG A 722 -21.49 -5.09 43.74
N LEU A 723 -22.56 -4.65 44.40
CA LEU A 723 -23.83 -5.38 44.48
C LEU A 723 -24.42 -5.59 43.08
N GLY A 724 -24.44 -4.55 42.25
CA GLY A 724 -24.87 -4.63 40.84
C GLY A 724 -24.18 -5.72 40.01
N LEU A 725 -22.94 -6.08 40.35
CA LEU A 725 -22.15 -7.10 39.64
C LEU A 725 -22.32 -8.53 40.18
N VAL A 726 -23.13 -8.73 41.23
CA VAL A 726 -23.42 -10.07 41.75
C VAL A 726 -24.42 -10.77 40.83
N PRO A 727 -24.06 -11.92 40.22
CA PRO A 727 -24.98 -12.65 39.36
C PRO A 727 -26.16 -13.22 40.17
N ILE A 728 -27.39 -12.93 39.75
CA ILE A 728 -28.62 -13.41 40.39
C ILE A 728 -29.17 -14.57 39.57
N ARG A 729 -29.36 -15.73 40.22
CA ARG A 729 -30.01 -16.90 39.62
C ARG A 729 -31.52 -16.72 39.74
N ALA A 730 -32.13 -16.12 38.72
CA ALA A 730 -33.56 -15.95 38.55
C ALA A 730 -33.89 -16.13 37.06
N ASP A 731 -35.01 -16.79 36.74
CA ASP A 731 -35.42 -16.97 35.34
C ASP A 731 -35.91 -15.64 34.76
N PRO A 732 -35.19 -15.04 33.79
CA PRO A 732 -35.60 -13.78 33.18
C PRO A 732 -36.88 -13.92 32.35
N ALA A 733 -37.34 -15.13 31.99
CA ALA A 733 -38.58 -15.33 31.25
C ALA A 733 -39.83 -15.02 32.09
N LEU A 734 -39.73 -15.12 33.42
CA LEU A 734 -40.82 -14.85 34.36
C LEU A 734 -40.98 -13.37 34.71
N LEU A 735 -40.09 -12.50 34.19
CA LEU A 735 -40.12 -11.06 34.44
C LEU A 735 -40.33 -10.27 33.16
N ASP A 736 -41.12 -9.22 33.28
CA ASP A 736 -41.29 -8.19 32.27
C ASP A 736 -40.12 -7.19 32.31
N PHE A 737 -39.85 -6.53 31.20
CA PHE A 737 -38.85 -5.44 31.17
C PHE A 737 -39.38 -4.22 31.95
N PRO A 738 -38.51 -3.44 32.61
CA PRO A 738 -38.93 -2.25 33.35
C PRO A 738 -39.58 -1.23 32.40
N ASP A 739 -40.73 -0.69 32.80
CA ASP A 739 -41.53 0.29 32.06
C ASP A 739 -41.60 1.65 32.77
N GLY A 740 -40.80 1.84 33.82
CA GLY A 740 -40.76 3.02 34.68
C GLY A 740 -41.51 2.88 36.01
N ASN A 741 -42.40 1.89 36.13
CA ASN A 741 -43.09 1.57 37.38
C ASN A 741 -42.48 0.33 38.04
N THR A 742 -42.51 0.25 39.38
CA THR A 742 -42.07 -0.93 40.12
C THR A 742 -43.27 -1.82 40.43
N THR A 743 -43.31 -3.04 39.89
CA THR A 743 -44.37 -4.03 40.10
C THR A 743 -43.79 -5.40 40.44
N ASP A 744 -44.63 -6.30 40.94
CA ASP A 744 -44.29 -7.69 41.19
C ASP A 744 -43.99 -8.49 39.90
N ARG A 745 -44.35 -7.98 38.72
CA ARG A 745 -44.02 -8.62 37.43
C ARG A 745 -42.67 -8.20 36.83
N ASN A 746 -42.07 -7.10 37.29
CA ASN A 746 -40.87 -6.54 36.66
C ASN A 746 -39.66 -6.38 37.60
N THR A 747 -39.86 -6.45 38.92
CA THR A 747 -38.81 -6.18 39.91
C THR A 747 -38.77 -7.24 41.01
N LEU A 748 -37.58 -7.80 41.29
CA LEU A 748 -37.35 -8.64 42.47
C LEU A 748 -36.69 -7.82 43.58
N VAL A 749 -37.06 -8.06 44.83
CA VAL A 749 -36.53 -7.32 45.98
C VAL A 749 -35.70 -8.23 46.88
N PHE A 750 -34.49 -7.79 47.21
CA PHE A 750 -33.64 -8.41 48.22
C PHE A 750 -33.35 -7.44 49.35
N HIS A 751 -33.20 -7.95 50.57
CA HIS A 751 -32.72 -7.20 51.72
C HIS A 751 -31.33 -7.66 52.13
N LEU A 752 -30.49 -6.71 52.54
CA LEU A 752 -29.20 -6.97 53.15
C LEU A 752 -29.12 -6.19 54.47
N SER A 753 -29.19 -6.92 55.59
CA SER A 753 -29.13 -6.36 56.94
C SER A 753 -28.10 -7.12 57.77
N VAL A 754 -26.93 -6.52 58.00
CA VAL A 754 -25.82 -7.17 58.70
C VAL A 754 -25.16 -6.22 59.68
N THR A 755 -25.11 -6.62 60.95
CA THR A 755 -24.40 -5.92 62.02
C THR A 755 -23.22 -6.76 62.50
N CYS A 756 -22.04 -6.13 62.63
CA CYS A 756 -20.83 -6.79 63.10
C CYS A 756 -20.68 -6.62 64.62
N SER A 757 -20.40 -7.71 65.33
CA SER A 757 -20.23 -7.73 66.79
C SER A 757 -18.98 -8.51 67.20
N ARG A 758 -18.46 -8.20 68.40
CA ARG A 758 -17.31 -8.94 68.95
C ARG A 758 -17.76 -10.30 69.44
N ASN A 759 -17.00 -11.35 69.11
CA ASN A 759 -17.26 -12.68 69.60
C ASN A 759 -16.63 -12.84 71.00
N LEU A 760 -17.47 -12.93 72.03
CA LEU A 760 -17.02 -12.96 73.44
C LEU A 760 -16.47 -14.33 73.88
N GLY A 761 -16.68 -15.39 73.09
CA GLY A 761 -16.28 -16.76 73.41
C GLY A 761 -14.91 -17.18 72.87
N VAL A 762 -14.03 -16.23 72.54
CA VAL A 762 -12.76 -16.48 71.82
C VAL A 762 -11.56 -16.32 72.76
N ALA A 763 -10.52 -17.12 72.53
CA ALA A 763 -9.27 -17.04 73.28
C ALA A 763 -8.64 -15.64 73.21
N LYS A 764 -7.98 -15.20 74.29
CA LYS A 764 -7.44 -13.82 74.41
C LYS A 764 -6.29 -13.53 73.45
N ASP A 765 -5.63 -14.56 72.96
CA ASP A 765 -4.51 -14.55 72.02
C ASP A 765 -4.95 -14.74 70.56
N GLU A 766 -6.25 -14.93 70.30
CA GLU A 766 -6.75 -15.04 68.93
C GLU A 766 -6.53 -13.74 68.15
N THR A 767 -6.04 -13.87 66.92
CA THR A 767 -5.71 -12.74 66.05
C THR A 767 -6.49 -12.76 64.74
N ASP A 768 -7.12 -13.88 64.37
CA ASP A 768 -7.92 -13.97 63.15
C ASP A 768 -9.22 -13.15 63.29
N PRO A 769 -9.41 -12.08 62.48
CA PRO A 769 -10.64 -11.30 62.47
C PRO A 769 -11.90 -12.13 62.16
N ALA A 770 -11.77 -13.26 61.46
CA ALA A 770 -12.89 -14.15 61.16
C ALA A 770 -13.41 -14.91 62.40
N VAL A 771 -12.55 -15.12 63.40
CA VAL A 771 -12.90 -15.79 64.67
C VAL A 771 -13.29 -14.75 65.72
N LEU A 772 -12.53 -13.64 65.78
CA LEU A 772 -12.72 -12.54 66.73
C LEU A 772 -14.07 -11.82 66.61
N TYR A 773 -14.64 -11.78 65.41
CA TYR A 773 -15.83 -10.98 65.13
C TYR A 773 -16.89 -11.82 64.42
N LYS A 774 -18.14 -11.68 64.85
CA LYS A 774 -19.29 -12.25 64.15
C LYS A 774 -19.68 -11.31 63.00
N ASN A 775 -19.96 -11.88 61.83
CA ASN A 775 -20.35 -11.15 60.62
C ASN A 775 -19.33 -10.10 60.13
N ALA A 776 -18.04 -10.37 60.37
CA ALA A 776 -16.96 -9.49 59.91
C ALA A 776 -16.88 -9.39 58.38
N ASN A 777 -17.20 -10.48 57.67
CA ASN A 777 -17.24 -10.54 56.23
C ASN A 777 -18.70 -10.59 55.77
N VAL A 778 -19.14 -9.58 55.04
CA VAL A 778 -20.48 -9.54 54.45
C VAL A 778 -20.40 -10.24 53.09
N LEU A 779 -21.11 -11.35 52.96
CA LEU A 779 -21.12 -12.17 51.74
C LEU A 779 -22.43 -11.99 50.98
N SER A 780 -22.43 -12.29 49.68
CA SER A 780 -23.64 -12.30 48.86
C SER A 780 -24.73 -13.20 49.43
N GLY A 781 -24.38 -14.32 50.07
CA GLY A 781 -25.34 -15.21 50.72
C GLY A 781 -26.11 -14.59 51.91
N HIS A 782 -25.73 -13.41 52.39
CA HIS A 782 -26.52 -12.64 53.37
C HIS A 782 -27.66 -11.83 52.73
N MET A 783 -27.80 -11.86 51.39
CA MET A 783 -28.94 -11.26 50.71
C MET A 783 -30.16 -12.18 50.81
N GLU A 784 -31.24 -11.66 51.37
CA GLU A 784 -32.48 -12.39 51.55
C GLU A 784 -33.53 -11.90 50.54
N TRP A 785 -34.03 -12.79 49.69
CA TRP A 785 -35.10 -12.47 48.76
C TRP A 785 -36.43 -12.38 49.51
N ASN A 786 -37.19 -11.31 49.23
CA ASN A 786 -38.53 -11.12 49.75
C ASN A 786 -39.54 -11.24 48.59
N GLY A 787 -40.26 -12.37 48.55
CA GLY A 787 -41.26 -12.62 47.51
C GLY A 787 -42.52 -11.79 47.74
N VAL A 788 -42.95 -11.04 46.73
CA VAL A 788 -44.14 -10.17 46.80
C VAL A 788 -45.18 -10.61 45.76
N GLY A 789 -46.45 -10.62 46.15
CA GLY A 789 -47.56 -10.89 45.22
C GLY A 789 -47.47 -12.27 44.56
N GLU A 790 -47.64 -12.32 43.24
CA GLU A 790 -47.60 -13.57 42.45
C GLU A 790 -46.20 -14.20 42.37
N GLN A 791 -45.14 -13.46 42.72
CA GLN A 791 -43.76 -13.98 42.68
C GLN A 791 -43.56 -15.19 43.59
N VAL A 792 -44.31 -15.28 44.71
CA VAL A 792 -44.22 -16.41 45.63
C VAL A 792 -44.64 -17.71 44.93
N ASN A 793 -45.61 -17.63 44.02
CA ASN A 793 -46.06 -18.76 43.22
C ASN A 793 -45.10 -19.03 42.06
N ASP A 794 -44.75 -18.00 41.28
CA ASP A 794 -43.91 -18.13 40.08
C ASP A 794 -42.51 -18.65 40.38
N PHE A 795 -41.92 -18.19 41.50
CA PHE A 795 -40.56 -18.55 41.91
C PHE A 795 -40.49 -19.57 43.05
N GLY A 796 -41.62 -20.01 43.61
CA GLY A 796 -41.65 -20.86 44.81
C GLY A 796 -40.84 -22.16 44.71
N ASN A 797 -40.76 -22.75 43.52
CA ASN A 797 -39.99 -23.97 43.27
C ASN A 797 -38.47 -23.71 43.13
N ASN A 798 -38.06 -22.51 42.76
CA ASN A 798 -36.65 -22.15 42.57
C ASN A 798 -36.43 -20.67 42.92
N PRO A 799 -36.32 -20.34 44.22
CA PRO A 799 -36.30 -18.96 44.69
C PRO A 799 -35.07 -18.19 44.17
N PRO A 800 -35.25 -16.91 43.78
CA PRO A 800 -34.18 -16.00 43.42
C PRO A 800 -33.11 -15.95 44.49
N ARG A 801 -31.85 -16.10 44.07
CA ARG A 801 -30.71 -16.06 44.97
C ARG A 801 -29.44 -15.64 44.22
N PRO A 802 -28.42 -15.11 44.93
CA PRO A 802 -27.09 -14.97 44.35
C PRO A 802 -26.57 -16.32 43.89
N HIS A 803 -26.01 -16.38 42.68
CA HIS A 803 -25.48 -17.64 42.13
C HIS A 803 -24.38 -18.23 43.02
N ASN A 804 -23.39 -17.41 43.38
CA ASN A 804 -22.35 -17.76 44.32
C ASN A 804 -22.62 -17.04 45.66
N PRO A 805 -22.94 -17.76 46.75
CA PRO A 805 -23.25 -17.16 48.06
C PRO A 805 -22.00 -16.69 48.83
N LYS A 806 -20.80 -16.94 48.31
CA LYS A 806 -19.52 -16.64 48.98
C LYS A 806 -18.82 -15.40 48.42
N ILE A 807 -19.48 -14.61 47.58
CA ILE A 807 -18.89 -13.38 47.02
C ILE A 807 -18.77 -12.36 48.16
N LEU A 808 -17.54 -11.89 48.43
CA LEU A 808 -17.30 -10.88 49.46
C LEU A 808 -17.79 -9.50 48.98
N LEU A 809 -18.75 -8.94 49.70
CA LEU A 809 -19.32 -7.62 49.43
C LEU A 809 -18.59 -6.52 50.21
N ALA A 810 -18.49 -6.69 51.52
CA ALA A 810 -17.86 -5.73 52.43
C ALA A 810 -17.16 -6.42 53.61
N LYS A 811 -16.24 -5.71 54.26
CA LYS A 811 -15.65 -6.12 55.54
C LYS A 811 -15.99 -5.10 56.62
N LEU A 812 -16.48 -5.57 57.75
CA LEU A 812 -16.95 -4.77 58.88
C LEU A 812 -16.04 -4.95 60.10
N ARG A 813 -16.18 -4.04 61.06
CA ARG A 813 -15.65 -4.12 62.43
C ARG A 813 -16.78 -3.93 63.44
N PRO A 814 -16.61 -4.38 64.69
CA PRO A 814 -17.67 -4.29 65.70
C PRO A 814 -18.24 -2.87 65.83
N GLY A 815 -19.56 -2.76 65.83
CA GLY A 815 -20.28 -1.48 65.86
C GLY A 815 -20.62 -0.91 64.48
N GLN A 816 -20.13 -1.51 63.40
CA GLN A 816 -20.55 -1.19 62.04
C GLN A 816 -21.69 -2.10 61.58
N GLU A 817 -22.56 -1.53 60.76
CA GLU A 817 -23.74 -2.18 60.20
C GLU A 817 -24.04 -1.71 58.78
N LEU A 818 -24.74 -2.57 58.05
CA LEU A 818 -25.29 -2.35 56.73
C LEU A 818 -26.78 -2.69 56.75
N GLY A 819 -27.61 -1.78 56.24
CA GLY A 819 -29.04 -1.99 56.04
C GLY A 819 -29.47 -1.38 54.71
N MET A 820 -29.88 -2.22 53.77
CA MET A 820 -30.33 -1.78 52.44
C MET A 820 -31.33 -2.73 51.78
N GLU A 821 -32.07 -2.17 50.82
CA GLU A 821 -32.97 -2.86 49.89
C GLU A 821 -32.38 -2.81 48.48
N LEU A 822 -32.49 -3.93 47.75
CA LEU A 822 -31.87 -4.14 46.46
C LEU A 822 -32.95 -4.54 45.47
N HIS A 823 -33.16 -3.72 44.44
CA HIS A 823 -34.12 -4.00 43.38
C HIS A 823 -33.40 -4.58 42.17
N CYS A 824 -33.72 -5.82 41.84
CA CYS A 824 -33.25 -6.48 40.64
C CYS A 824 -34.28 -6.34 39.52
N VAL A 825 -33.80 -5.97 38.33
CA VAL A 825 -34.64 -5.82 37.13
C VAL A 825 -34.10 -6.67 36.00
N LYS A 826 -34.95 -6.93 35.02
CA LYS A 826 -34.56 -7.58 33.76
C LYS A 826 -33.86 -6.58 32.84
N GLY A 827 -32.69 -6.94 32.33
CA GLY A 827 -31.89 -6.11 31.44
C GLY A 827 -31.06 -6.93 30.45
N THR A 828 -30.34 -6.26 29.56
CA THR A 828 -29.46 -6.89 28.56
C THR A 828 -28.03 -6.38 28.66
N GLY A 829 -27.06 -7.22 28.29
CA GLY A 829 -25.63 -6.86 28.33
C GLY A 829 -25.25 -5.66 27.46
N GLN A 830 -26.09 -5.32 26.47
CA GLN A 830 -25.93 -4.15 25.61
C GLN A 830 -26.06 -2.84 26.40
N ASP A 831 -26.95 -2.81 27.39
CA ASP A 831 -27.16 -1.66 28.26
C ASP A 831 -26.04 -1.56 29.31
N HIS A 832 -25.81 -2.64 30.06
CA HIS A 832 -24.73 -2.71 31.02
C HIS A 832 -24.15 -4.12 31.14
N ALA A 833 -22.82 -4.23 31.27
CA ALA A 833 -22.12 -5.51 31.32
C ALA A 833 -22.56 -6.44 32.47
N LYS A 834 -23.16 -5.89 33.53
CA LYS A 834 -23.72 -6.66 34.65
C LYS A 834 -24.84 -7.61 34.24
N PHE A 835 -25.53 -7.30 33.13
CA PHE A 835 -26.58 -8.13 32.57
C PHE A 835 -26.06 -9.17 31.57
N SER A 836 -24.74 -9.24 31.31
CA SER A 836 -24.18 -10.28 30.45
C SER A 836 -24.37 -11.64 31.12
N PRO A 837 -25.08 -12.60 30.49
CA PRO A 837 -25.24 -13.93 31.05
C PRO A 837 -23.97 -14.77 30.98
N VAL A 838 -23.01 -14.38 30.15
CA VAL A 838 -21.75 -15.08 29.95
C VAL A 838 -20.62 -14.35 30.68
N ALA A 839 -19.73 -15.12 31.30
CA ALA A 839 -18.41 -14.64 31.66
C ALA A 839 -17.60 -14.41 30.37
N THR A 840 -17.63 -15.38 29.46
CA THR A 840 -17.14 -15.22 28.09
C THR A 840 -17.86 -16.17 27.14
N ALA A 841 -18.10 -15.71 25.92
CA ALA A 841 -18.53 -16.56 24.81
C ALA A 841 -17.58 -16.32 23.65
N SER A 842 -16.92 -17.38 23.22
CA SER A 842 -15.93 -17.31 22.15
C SER A 842 -16.00 -18.54 21.26
N TYR A 843 -15.40 -18.42 20.09
CA TYR A 843 -15.16 -19.55 19.22
C TYR A 843 -13.76 -19.46 18.64
N ARG A 844 -13.24 -20.61 18.23
CA ARG A 844 -12.01 -20.73 17.45
C ARG A 844 -12.29 -21.63 16.25
N LEU A 845 -11.69 -21.32 15.11
CA LEU A 845 -11.79 -22.20 13.93
C LEU A 845 -10.93 -23.44 14.14
N MET A 846 -11.35 -24.58 13.58
CA MET A 846 -10.56 -25.81 13.60
C MET A 846 -9.20 -25.58 12.89
N PRO A 847 -8.06 -25.72 13.60
CA PRO A 847 -6.75 -25.66 12.97
C PRO A 847 -6.61 -26.75 11.91
N HIS A 848 -5.82 -26.46 10.88
CA HIS A 848 -5.55 -27.43 9.83
C HIS A 848 -4.14 -27.23 9.29
N VAL A 849 -3.30 -28.25 9.47
CA VAL A 849 -1.90 -28.23 9.02
C VAL A 849 -1.80 -29.01 7.73
N LEU A 850 -1.46 -28.33 6.64
CA LEU A 850 -1.22 -28.94 5.34
C LEU A 850 0.25 -29.30 5.21
N PHE A 851 0.52 -30.57 4.90
CA PHE A 851 1.87 -31.04 4.59
C PHE A 851 2.11 -30.89 3.08
N ARG A 852 3.00 -29.97 2.71
CA ARG A 852 3.44 -29.78 1.32
C ARG A 852 4.49 -30.81 0.93
N GLN A 853 5.31 -31.23 1.90
CA GLN A 853 6.33 -32.25 1.76
C GLN A 853 6.34 -33.18 2.99
N PRO A 854 6.83 -34.43 2.86
CA PRO A 854 7.01 -35.31 4.01
C PRO A 854 8.07 -34.73 4.95
N ILE A 855 7.82 -34.75 6.27
CA ILE A 855 8.82 -34.34 7.25
C ILE A 855 9.94 -35.39 7.30
N PRO A 856 11.23 -35.00 7.14
CA PRO A 856 12.36 -35.92 7.25
C PRO A 856 12.42 -36.64 8.60
N SER A 857 12.89 -37.88 8.61
CA SER A 857 12.86 -38.76 9.80
C SER A 857 13.65 -38.18 10.98
N GLU A 858 14.78 -37.53 10.69
CA GLU A 858 15.64 -36.85 11.65
C GLU A 858 15.02 -35.57 12.23
N LEU A 859 14.03 -34.98 11.54
CA LEU A 859 13.35 -33.75 11.98
C LEU A 859 12.00 -34.01 12.65
N CYS A 860 11.49 -35.25 12.64
CA CYS A 860 10.17 -35.60 13.17
C CYS A 860 10.00 -35.22 14.65
N ASP A 861 10.99 -35.51 15.51
CA ASP A 861 10.90 -35.20 16.95
C ASP A 861 10.88 -33.68 17.20
N LYS A 862 11.69 -32.94 16.44
CA LYS A 862 11.74 -31.47 16.49
C LYS A 862 10.46 -30.84 15.94
N PHE A 863 9.89 -31.44 14.90
CA PHE A 863 8.61 -31.00 14.35
C PHE A 863 7.51 -31.13 15.40
N VAL A 864 7.41 -32.29 16.07
CA VAL A 864 6.40 -32.52 17.12
C VAL A 864 6.59 -31.56 18.30
N SER A 865 7.83 -31.23 18.68
CA SER A 865 8.08 -30.29 19.77
C SER A 865 7.70 -28.84 19.46
N CYS A 866 7.48 -28.48 18.19
CA CYS A 866 6.96 -27.17 17.79
C CYS A 866 5.47 -26.99 18.10
N PHE A 867 4.75 -28.05 18.45
CA PHE A 867 3.31 -28.03 18.71
C PHE A 867 2.99 -28.45 20.15
N PRO A 868 1.82 -28.05 20.68
CA PRO A 868 1.35 -28.56 21.97
C PRO A 868 1.32 -30.09 22.02
N ALA A 869 1.58 -30.64 23.21
CA ALA A 869 1.59 -32.09 23.41
C ALA A 869 0.25 -32.72 23.00
N GLY A 870 0.32 -33.78 22.19
CA GLY A 870 -0.86 -34.51 21.70
C GLY A 870 -1.47 -34.00 20.40
N VAL A 871 -0.93 -32.93 19.79
CA VAL A 871 -1.32 -32.52 18.43
C VAL A 871 -0.76 -33.49 17.40
N PHE A 872 0.54 -33.75 17.49
CA PHE A 872 1.26 -34.69 16.65
C PHE A 872 1.96 -35.74 17.50
N ALA A 873 2.24 -36.89 16.89
CA ALA A 873 3.12 -37.91 17.45
C ALA A 873 4.07 -38.44 16.37
N VAL A 874 5.16 -39.06 16.80
CA VAL A 874 6.09 -39.78 15.91
C VAL A 874 5.76 -41.27 15.97
N GLU A 875 5.49 -41.86 14.82
CA GLU A 875 5.31 -43.30 14.63
C GLU A 875 6.39 -43.85 13.68
N GLN A 876 6.67 -45.15 13.75
CA GLN A 876 7.60 -45.81 12.84
C GLN A 876 6.84 -46.48 11.70
N ASP A 877 7.29 -46.28 10.46
CA ASP A 877 6.77 -47.01 9.30
C ASP A 877 7.22 -48.48 9.32
N ALA A 878 6.66 -49.31 8.42
CA ALA A 878 7.01 -50.73 8.31
C ALA A 878 8.50 -51.00 7.97
N LYS A 879 9.29 -49.97 7.67
CA LYS A 879 10.72 -50.03 7.38
C LYS A 879 11.56 -49.38 8.50
N GLY A 880 10.97 -49.05 9.64
CA GLY A 880 11.64 -48.46 10.81
C GLY A 880 11.91 -46.96 10.73
N ARG A 881 11.39 -46.25 9.71
CA ARG A 881 11.60 -44.79 9.55
C ARG A 881 10.55 -44.01 10.33
N LYS A 882 10.99 -42.93 11.00
CA LYS A 882 10.11 -42.03 11.75
C LYS A 882 9.21 -41.24 10.81
N LYS A 883 7.93 -41.17 11.15
CA LYS A 883 6.89 -40.41 10.45
C LYS A 883 6.04 -39.65 11.46
N VAL A 884 5.72 -38.39 11.13
CA VAL A 884 4.76 -37.59 11.90
C VAL A 884 3.35 -38.02 11.57
N VAL A 885 2.53 -38.25 12.61
CA VAL A 885 1.09 -38.50 12.49
C VAL A 885 0.31 -37.45 13.27
N VAL A 886 -0.83 -37.04 12.72
CA VAL A 886 -1.79 -36.17 13.42
C VAL A 886 -2.50 -37.02 14.47
N LYS A 887 -2.50 -36.57 15.73
CA LYS A 887 -3.27 -37.19 16.81
C LYS A 887 -4.56 -36.43 17.05
N ASP A 888 -4.46 -35.18 17.51
CA ASP A 888 -5.61 -34.34 17.77
C ASP A 888 -5.33 -32.87 17.45
N MET A 889 -5.77 -32.44 16.27
CA MET A 889 -5.57 -31.07 15.79
C MET A 889 -6.30 -30.01 16.64
N ARG A 890 -7.32 -30.40 17.42
CA ARG A 890 -8.06 -29.51 18.31
C ARG A 890 -7.21 -28.94 19.44
N LYS A 891 -6.16 -29.67 19.84
CA LYS A 891 -5.21 -29.25 20.88
C LYS A 891 -4.24 -28.18 20.41
N ASP A 892 -4.14 -27.95 19.09
CA ASP A 892 -3.28 -26.91 18.59
C ASP A 892 -3.81 -25.53 19.00
N THR A 893 -2.89 -24.71 19.50
CA THR A 893 -3.15 -23.31 19.86
C THR A 893 -2.79 -22.37 18.70
N VAL A 894 -2.25 -22.92 17.61
CA VAL A 894 -1.76 -22.17 16.45
C VAL A 894 -0.67 -21.19 16.87
N SER A 895 0.29 -21.67 17.67
CA SER A 895 1.43 -20.88 18.18
C SER A 895 2.34 -20.35 17.06
N ARG A 896 2.34 -21.04 15.91
CA ARG A 896 3.21 -20.81 14.75
C ARG A 896 4.70 -21.00 15.02
N GLU A 897 5.06 -21.71 16.08
CA GLU A 897 6.48 -21.94 16.43
C GLU A 897 7.23 -22.64 15.29
N VAL A 898 6.57 -23.57 14.58
CA VAL A 898 7.13 -24.27 13.41
C VAL A 898 7.62 -23.32 12.32
N LEU A 899 7.03 -22.12 12.16
CA LEU A 899 7.42 -21.13 11.15
C LEU A 899 8.70 -20.37 11.50
N ARG A 900 9.21 -20.50 12.74
CA ARG A 900 10.47 -19.88 13.16
C ARG A 900 11.69 -20.71 12.78
N HIS A 901 11.48 -21.99 12.46
CA HIS A 901 12.52 -22.95 12.12
C HIS A 901 12.68 -23.02 10.60
N LYS A 902 13.85 -22.61 10.10
CA LYS A 902 14.15 -22.54 8.65
C LYS A 902 14.06 -23.91 7.98
N GLU A 903 14.37 -24.97 8.70
CA GLU A 903 14.29 -26.35 8.21
C GLU A 903 12.86 -26.82 7.86
N PHE A 904 11.81 -26.11 8.32
CA PHE A 904 10.42 -26.42 7.99
C PHE A 904 9.80 -25.43 6.98
N GLU A 905 10.58 -24.47 6.49
CA GLU A 905 10.12 -23.50 5.49
C GLU A 905 9.74 -24.22 4.18
N GLY A 906 8.51 -23.97 3.70
CA GLY A 906 7.96 -24.63 2.51
C GLY A 906 7.49 -26.08 2.69
N MET A 907 7.74 -26.72 3.84
CA MET A 907 7.29 -28.10 4.11
C MET A 907 5.87 -28.18 4.67
N VAL A 908 5.47 -27.18 5.46
CA VAL A 908 4.16 -27.12 6.12
C VAL A 908 3.48 -25.78 5.97
N GLU A 909 2.16 -25.80 5.90
CA GLU A 909 1.33 -24.61 5.86
C GLU A 909 0.26 -24.68 6.94
N LEU A 910 0.18 -23.63 7.75
CA LEU A 910 -0.81 -23.50 8.82
C LEU A 910 -2.05 -22.81 8.28
N THR A 911 -3.16 -23.55 8.18
CA THR A 911 -4.47 -23.08 7.73
C THR A 911 -5.54 -23.34 8.79
N ARG A 912 -6.79 -23.03 8.46
CA ARG A 912 -7.96 -23.31 9.31
C ARG A 912 -9.14 -23.71 8.43
N ILE A 913 -9.98 -24.61 8.92
CA ILE A 913 -11.24 -24.98 8.26
C ILE A 913 -12.25 -23.87 8.53
N ARG A 914 -12.72 -23.20 7.47
CA ARG A 914 -13.47 -21.93 7.57
C ARG A 914 -14.88 -22.08 8.12
N ASP A 915 -15.53 -23.20 7.83
CA ASP A 915 -16.90 -23.52 8.21
C ASP A 915 -16.98 -24.37 9.49
N PHE A 916 -15.86 -24.61 10.18
CA PHE A 916 -15.80 -25.39 11.42
C PHE A 916 -15.46 -24.49 12.60
N PHE A 917 -16.46 -24.18 13.42
CA PHE A 917 -16.34 -23.36 14.63
C PHE A 917 -16.38 -24.22 15.89
N MET A 918 -15.34 -24.13 16.72
CA MET A 918 -15.28 -24.72 18.05
C MET A 918 -15.67 -23.66 19.08
N PHE A 919 -16.90 -23.71 19.55
CA PHE A 919 -17.44 -22.78 20.55
C PHE A 919 -17.10 -23.21 21.97
N ARG A 920 -16.87 -22.21 22.81
CA ARG A 920 -16.82 -22.33 24.26
C ARG A 920 -17.63 -21.19 24.87
N ILE A 921 -18.66 -21.55 25.63
CA ILE A 921 -19.52 -20.61 26.34
C ILE A 921 -19.36 -20.86 27.83
N GLU A 922 -18.90 -19.85 28.55
CA GLU A 922 -18.79 -19.85 30.01
C GLU A 922 -19.86 -18.92 30.58
N SER A 923 -20.75 -19.48 31.39
CA SER A 923 -21.81 -18.75 32.07
C SER A 923 -21.25 -17.87 33.19
N SER A 924 -21.92 -16.75 33.45
CA SER A 924 -21.76 -15.94 34.67
C SER A 924 -22.42 -16.57 35.91
N GLY A 925 -23.21 -17.63 35.71
CA GLY A 925 -23.95 -18.34 36.74
C GLY A 925 -25.44 -17.99 36.84
N SER A 926 -25.86 -16.87 36.26
CA SER A 926 -27.27 -16.45 36.24
C SER A 926 -28.17 -17.44 35.48
N ILE A 927 -27.64 -18.03 34.41
CA ILE A 927 -28.32 -19.00 33.54
C ILE A 927 -27.35 -20.17 33.26
N PRO A 928 -27.73 -21.44 33.37
CA PRO A 928 -26.86 -22.56 33.04
C PRO A 928 -26.29 -22.47 31.61
N ALA A 929 -25.01 -22.76 31.42
CA ALA A 929 -24.33 -22.62 30.14
C ALA A 929 -25.02 -23.34 28.95
N PRO A 930 -25.56 -24.56 29.09
CA PRO A 930 -26.24 -25.27 27.99
C PRO A 930 -27.49 -24.55 27.48
N ASN A 931 -28.12 -23.70 28.30
CA ASN A 931 -29.35 -23.01 27.95
C ASN A 931 -29.11 -21.71 27.15
N LEU A 932 -27.87 -21.18 27.19
CA LEU A 932 -27.56 -19.87 26.62
C LEU A 932 -27.64 -19.85 25.09
N MET A 933 -27.12 -20.88 24.42
CA MET A 933 -27.15 -20.93 22.96
C MET A 933 -28.59 -21.04 22.40
N PRO A 934 -29.47 -21.92 22.93
CA PRO A 934 -30.89 -21.91 22.58
C PRO A 934 -31.57 -20.55 22.79
N MET A 935 -31.27 -19.85 23.89
CA MET A 935 -31.82 -18.51 24.14
C MET A 935 -31.32 -17.49 23.09
N ALA A 936 -30.04 -17.54 22.73
CA ALA A 936 -29.48 -16.68 21.69
C ALA A 936 -30.12 -16.93 20.31
N VAL A 937 -30.38 -18.19 19.98
CA VAL A 937 -31.14 -18.56 18.76
C VAL A 937 -32.55 -17.98 18.80
N ASN A 938 -33.24 -18.05 19.94
CA ASN A 938 -34.57 -17.47 20.08
C ASN A 938 -34.58 -15.94 19.91
N VAL A 939 -33.59 -15.24 20.48
CA VAL A 939 -33.43 -13.78 20.28
C VAL A 939 -33.23 -13.45 18.80
N MET A 940 -32.39 -14.21 18.08
CA MET A 940 -32.21 -14.03 16.64
C MET A 940 -33.53 -14.24 15.87
N ARG A 941 -34.29 -15.29 16.18
CA ARG A 941 -35.59 -15.55 15.56
C ARG A 941 -36.60 -14.42 15.81
N GLN A 942 -36.65 -13.89 17.02
CA GLN A 942 -37.53 -12.77 17.36
C GLN A 942 -37.17 -11.51 16.58
N LYS A 943 -35.87 -11.22 16.39
CA LYS A 943 -35.43 -10.09 15.55
C LYS A 943 -35.86 -10.25 14.10
N ILE A 944 -35.69 -11.44 13.53
CA ILE A 944 -36.12 -11.74 12.16
C ILE A 944 -37.64 -11.60 12.04
N ALA A 945 -38.41 -12.12 13.00
CA ALA A 945 -39.86 -12.01 13.01
C ALA A 945 -40.34 -10.55 13.07
N LYS A 946 -39.72 -9.72 13.93
CA LYS A 946 -40.01 -8.28 14.01
C LYS A 946 -39.73 -7.56 12.70
N LEU A 947 -38.58 -7.85 12.06
CA LEU A 947 -38.22 -7.25 10.77
C LEU A 947 -39.18 -7.68 9.66
N LYS A 948 -39.53 -8.97 9.62
CA LYS A 948 -40.50 -9.52 8.67
C LYS A 948 -41.86 -8.83 8.80
N ALA A 949 -42.40 -8.74 10.01
CA ALA A 949 -43.68 -8.07 10.25
C ALA A 949 -43.63 -6.57 9.86
N ALA A 950 -42.52 -5.87 10.14
CA ALA A 950 -42.34 -4.49 9.73
C ALA A 950 -42.29 -4.33 8.19
N ALA A 951 -41.61 -5.25 7.49
CA ALA A 951 -41.53 -5.25 6.04
C ALA A 951 -42.89 -5.57 5.38
N GLU A 952 -43.64 -6.52 5.94
CA GLU A 952 -44.99 -6.86 5.48
C GLU A 952 -45.95 -5.67 5.65
N ASN A 953 -45.89 -4.98 6.80
CA ASN A 953 -46.70 -3.77 7.03
C ASN A 953 -46.36 -2.62 6.06
N LEU A 954 -45.10 -2.49 5.63
CA LEU A 954 -44.70 -1.50 4.62
C LEU A 954 -45.22 -1.83 3.22
N TYR A 955 -45.37 -3.12 2.90
CA TYR A 955 -45.94 -3.56 1.63
C TYR A 955 -47.46 -3.34 1.58
N VAL A 956 -48.17 -3.61 2.69
CA VAL A 956 -49.64 -3.42 2.76
C VAL A 956 -50.04 -1.94 2.68
N ASN A 957 -49.24 -1.02 3.25
CA ASN A 957 -49.48 0.43 3.19
C ASN A 957 -49.07 1.09 1.85
N ARG A 958 -48.73 0.32 0.82
CA ARG A 958 -48.50 0.85 -0.55
C ARG A 958 -49.75 0.81 -1.44
N ASP A 959 -50.71 -0.05 -1.11
CA ASP A 959 -51.97 -0.23 -1.86
C ASP A 959 -53.18 0.46 -1.17
N ALA A 960 -52.96 1.13 -0.03
CA ALA A 960 -53.89 2.02 0.66
C ALA A 960 -53.36 3.46 0.61
#